data_AF-A0AA35ZN87-F1
#
_entry.id   AF-A0AA35ZN87-F1
#
_cell.length_a   1.000
_cell.length_b   1.000
_cell.length_c   1.000
_cell.angle_alpha   90.00
_cell.angle_beta   90.00
_cell.angle_gamma   90.00
#
_symmetry.space_group_name_H-M   'P 1'
#
loop_
_entity.id
_entity.type
_entity.pdbx_description
1 polymer ?
#
loop_
_entity_poly.entity_id
_entity_poly.type
_entity_poly.pdbx_seq_one_letter_code
_entity_poly.pdbx_strand_id
1 'polypeptide(L)'
;MELGVNMPFHSDQMKPVEFTLFEKAQLKMVPNKLKILLPLMAVVVVANAITVAADYVRPPPRKNLQFPWDPKPSSQPQQVHVSLAGDKHIRVTWITSKSSSPSLVEYGTSPGKYTSRSHGETTSYSYLFYTSGTIHHTVIGPLEHNTVYYYKCGGKGPEFSLKTPPSEFPITLAVAGDLGQTGWTKSTLDHIDLCQYDLHLLPGDLSYADYIQSRWDTFGELVEPLASARPWMVTQGNHEKENIPFIKDGFESYNARWKMPHEESGSMSNLYYSFEVAGAHVVMLGSYTDYDVNSEQYNWLKADLSTVDRKKTPWLLALFHVPWYNSNYAHQGEGDDMMEAMEPLLHAAGVDLVFSGHVHAYERTKRVYNGKSNPCGAVHVTIGDGGNKEGLAQKYKEPSPEWSVFREASFGHGELKIVNSSHAFWSWHRNDDDEPVKSDEVWITSLITSDCVATKETKQGLHQRVQLTMADNGSVNDDTTNQNSEIVKTESAPIDELSREIQETLSVSQRHKFWETQPVGQFKDLRDTSLPEGPIEPPTPLSEVKQEPYNLPNLYEWVTCDMNSEETCLEVYNLLSNNYVEDDENMFRFNYSKEFLQWALHPPGYFKTWHIGVRVKSSKKLVAFITGIPAKIRVQNEIITMAEVNFLCVHKKLRSKRLAPVMIKEVTRRVHLENIWQAAYTAGVVLPTPITSCQYWHRSLNPKKLIDVGFSRLGPRMTMSRTMKLYKLPDSPLTPGFRKMELRDVPSVTRLLKTYLLEFVVAPDFDEMDVEHWIVPKEGVVDSFVVESQETHEVTDFCSFYSLPSSILGHPNHSNLKAAYSYYNVATKTPLIQLMNDALIVAKQMDFDVFNALDVMHNEGFLKELKYGPGDGKLHYYLYNYRIKSMLRSSELGLVLL
;
A
#
# COMPACT_ATOMS: atom_id res chain seq x y z
N MET A 1 -61.62 52.69 -19.64
CA MET A 1 -61.90 52.25 -18.27
C MET A 1 -60.55 51.93 -17.63
N GLU A 2 -59.71 52.92 -17.27
CA GLU A 2 -59.87 54.02 -16.29
C GLU A 2 -59.49 53.58 -14.86
N LEU A 3 -58.76 54.36 -14.03
CA LEU A 3 -58.05 55.64 -14.27
C LEU A 3 -57.04 55.94 -13.12
N GLY A 4 -55.74 56.13 -13.43
CA GLY A 4 -54.77 56.92 -12.62
C GLY A 4 -54.43 56.49 -11.17
N VAL A 5 -53.45 57.09 -10.46
CA VAL A 5 -52.41 58.11 -10.79
C VAL A 5 -51.13 57.89 -9.94
N ASN A 6 -49.97 57.79 -10.60
CA ASN A 6 -48.62 58.39 -10.36
C ASN A 6 -48.31 59.20 -9.06
N MET A 7 -47.06 59.45 -8.58
CA MET A 7 -45.64 59.37 -9.03
C MET A 7 -44.69 59.52 -7.78
N PRO A 8 -43.35 59.83 -7.78
CA PRO A 8 -42.30 60.07 -8.82
C PRO A 8 -41.14 59.01 -8.85
N PHE A 9 -40.33 58.80 -9.92
CA PHE A 9 -39.11 59.51 -10.42
C PHE A 9 -37.94 59.66 -9.40
N HIS A 10 -36.62 59.61 -9.70
CA HIS A 10 -35.75 59.39 -10.90
C HIS A 10 -34.28 59.12 -10.40
N SER A 11 -33.15 58.95 -11.15
CA SER A 11 -32.78 58.84 -12.59
C SER A 11 -31.38 58.21 -12.82
N ASP A 12 -31.18 57.67 -14.03
CA ASP A 12 -29.99 57.33 -14.84
C ASP A 12 -28.51 57.76 -14.55
N GLN A 13 -27.61 56.78 -14.79
CA GLN A 13 -26.44 56.76 -15.73
C GLN A 13 -25.02 57.36 -15.48
N MET A 14 -24.05 56.47 -15.83
CA MET A 14 -22.79 56.67 -16.60
C MET A 14 -21.44 57.08 -15.95
N LYS A 15 -20.38 56.76 -16.72
CA LYS A 15 -18.91 56.82 -16.48
C LYS A 15 -18.26 57.79 -17.53
N PRO A 16 -16.93 57.79 -17.77
CA PRO A 16 -15.77 58.17 -16.95
C PRO A 16 -14.95 59.32 -17.65
N VAL A 17 -13.69 59.58 -17.23
CA VAL A 17 -12.44 59.79 -18.06
C VAL A 17 -11.34 60.52 -17.24
N GLU A 18 -10.07 60.37 -17.64
CA GLU A 18 -8.83 60.81 -16.97
C GLU A 18 -8.36 62.24 -17.38
N PHE A 19 -7.42 62.88 -16.65
CA PHE A 19 -6.02 63.15 -17.09
C PHE A 19 -5.19 64.10 -16.18
N THR A 20 -3.95 63.68 -15.86
CA THR A 20 -2.67 64.42 -15.54
C THR A 20 -2.59 65.85 -14.97
N LEU A 21 -1.52 66.12 -14.17
CA LEU A 21 -0.56 67.23 -14.42
C LEU A 21 0.79 67.12 -13.64
N PHE A 22 1.75 68.01 -13.97
CA PHE A 22 3.13 68.19 -13.42
C PHE A 22 3.11 69.02 -12.09
N GLU A 23 4.17 69.33 -11.32
CA GLU A 23 5.60 69.62 -11.62
C GLU A 23 6.55 69.42 -10.39
N LYS A 24 7.72 70.09 -10.33
CA LYS A 24 8.90 69.79 -9.46
C LYS A 24 9.31 70.92 -8.50
N ALA A 25 9.86 70.57 -7.33
CA ALA A 25 10.86 71.39 -6.60
C ALA A 25 11.83 70.49 -5.78
N GLN A 26 13.04 70.97 -5.50
CA GLN A 26 14.19 70.21 -4.95
C GLN A 26 14.55 70.61 -3.50
N LEU A 27 15.26 69.75 -2.73
CA LEU A 27 16.60 70.08 -2.18
C LEU A 27 17.40 68.91 -1.50
N LYS A 28 18.67 68.77 -1.91
CA LYS A 28 19.93 68.33 -1.22
C LYS A 28 19.93 67.48 0.09
N MET A 29 20.07 66.16 -0.06
CA MET A 29 21.25 65.29 0.27
C MET A 29 22.27 65.57 1.45
N VAL A 30 22.70 64.47 2.13
CA VAL A 30 23.94 64.17 2.94
C VAL A 30 24.19 64.88 4.34
N PRO A 31 25.02 64.34 5.30
CA PRO A 31 24.83 63.09 6.08
C PRO A 31 25.30 63.11 7.59
N ASN A 32 25.41 61.92 8.22
CA ASN A 32 26.36 61.47 9.28
C ASN A 32 26.12 61.70 10.81
N LYS A 33 26.12 60.57 11.55
CA LYS A 33 26.89 60.26 12.80
C LYS A 33 26.43 60.87 14.17
N LEU A 34 26.61 60.24 15.37
CA LEU A 34 27.14 58.90 15.79
C LEU A 34 27.11 58.68 17.34
N LYS A 35 26.90 57.43 17.83
CA LYS A 35 27.20 56.88 19.21
C LYS A 35 26.36 57.42 20.41
N ILE A 36 26.31 56.79 21.62
CA ILE A 36 26.97 55.59 22.21
C ILE A 36 26.03 54.89 23.25
N LEU A 37 25.98 53.55 23.32
CA LEU A 37 26.15 52.73 24.54
C LEU A 37 26.19 51.21 24.21
N LEU A 38 27.05 50.45 24.90
CA LEU A 38 27.35 48.99 24.83
C LEU A 38 28.37 48.69 25.97
N PRO A 39 28.74 47.44 26.34
CA PRO A 39 28.31 46.11 25.86
C PRO A 39 27.58 45.33 27.01
N LEU A 40 27.60 44.00 27.27
CA LEU A 40 28.19 42.72 26.79
C LEU A 40 27.19 41.59 27.26
N MET A 41 27.29 40.26 27.10
CA MET A 41 28.29 39.28 26.65
C MET A 41 27.63 38.01 26.04
N ALA A 42 28.41 36.94 25.86
CA ALA A 42 28.10 35.66 25.21
C ALA A 42 27.12 34.70 25.92
N VAL A 43 26.40 33.90 25.12
CA VAL A 43 26.57 32.43 24.97
C VAL A 43 26.00 31.97 23.61
N VAL A 44 26.40 30.79 23.12
CA VAL A 44 26.15 30.25 21.77
C VAL A 44 24.90 29.37 21.70
N VAL A 45 24.15 29.40 20.57
CA VAL A 45 23.51 28.24 19.92
C VAL A 45 23.18 28.55 18.44
N VAL A 46 22.91 27.54 17.62
CA VAL A 46 22.96 27.57 16.14
C VAL A 46 21.67 27.02 15.48
N ALA A 47 21.27 27.68 14.38
CA ALA A 47 20.45 27.20 13.25
C ALA A 47 18.91 27.11 13.35
N ASN A 48 18.34 26.97 12.14
CA ASN A 48 17.01 26.47 11.74
C ASN A 48 15.81 27.44 11.69
N ALA A 49 15.55 27.93 10.47
CA ALA A 49 14.23 28.27 9.95
C ALA A 49 14.13 27.90 8.45
N ILE A 50 14.04 26.58 8.20
CA ILE A 50 13.07 25.94 7.30
C ILE A 50 12.92 26.56 5.90
N THR A 51 13.66 26.01 4.93
CA THR A 51 13.26 26.02 3.51
C THR A 51 12.39 24.78 3.24
N VAL A 52 11.10 25.05 3.06
CA VAL A 52 10.08 24.29 2.31
C VAL A 52 10.62 23.07 1.54
N ALA A 53 10.08 21.89 1.83
CA ALA A 53 10.18 20.75 0.93
C ALA A 53 9.38 21.03 -0.35
N ALA A 54 9.90 20.61 -1.50
CA ALA A 54 9.12 20.44 -2.73
C ALA A 54 9.12 18.93 -2.99
N ASP A 55 8.22 18.19 -2.34
CA ASP A 55 6.83 18.00 -2.74
C ASP A 55 6.72 17.02 -3.91
N TYR A 56 6.15 15.85 -3.63
CA TYR A 56 5.40 15.10 -4.62
C TYR A 56 4.34 16.06 -5.20
N VAL A 57 4.52 16.44 -6.47
CA VAL A 57 3.57 17.32 -7.17
C VAL A 57 2.35 16.49 -7.53
N ARG A 58 1.48 16.29 -6.54
CA ARG A 58 0.16 15.69 -6.64
C ARG A 58 -0.56 16.25 -7.86
N PRO A 59 -1.32 15.42 -8.62
CA PRO A 59 -2.19 15.93 -9.67
C PRO A 59 -3.03 17.09 -9.12
N PRO A 60 -3.05 18.26 -9.77
CA PRO A 60 -3.65 19.46 -9.20
C PRO A 60 -5.12 19.19 -8.86
N PRO A 61 -5.63 19.66 -7.70
CA PRO A 61 -6.91 19.22 -7.14
C PRO A 61 -8.01 19.10 -8.20
N ARG A 62 -8.50 17.87 -8.40
CA ARG A 62 -9.55 17.61 -9.38
C ARG A 62 -10.73 18.49 -9.04
N LYS A 63 -11.15 19.30 -10.02
CA LYS A 63 -12.17 20.34 -9.79
C LYS A 63 -13.41 19.73 -9.14
N ASN A 64 -14.00 20.48 -8.20
CA ASN A 64 -15.35 20.24 -7.71
C ASN A 64 -16.27 20.08 -8.92
N LEU A 65 -17.08 19.01 -8.92
CA LEU A 65 -17.98 18.72 -10.02
C LEU A 65 -19.08 19.78 -10.06
N GLN A 66 -19.13 20.55 -11.15
CA GLN A 66 -20.16 21.56 -11.35
C GLN A 66 -21.42 20.90 -11.90
N PHE A 67 -22.20 20.32 -11.00
CA PHE A 67 -23.61 20.02 -11.25
C PHE A 67 -24.38 21.35 -11.23
N PRO A 68 -24.99 21.79 -12.35
CA PRO A 68 -25.92 22.91 -12.31
C PRO A 68 -27.14 22.45 -11.51
N TRP A 69 -27.45 23.13 -10.39
CA TRP A 69 -28.67 22.85 -9.64
C TRP A 69 -29.87 23.35 -10.47
N ASP A 70 -30.36 22.46 -11.32
CA ASP A 70 -31.64 22.57 -12.03
C ASP A 70 -32.68 21.78 -11.22
N PRO A 71 -33.58 22.46 -10.48
CA PRO A 71 -34.64 21.80 -9.72
C PRO A 71 -35.73 21.27 -10.67
N LYS A 72 -35.37 20.20 -11.40
CA LYS A 72 -36.18 19.53 -12.44
C LYS A 72 -37.61 19.32 -11.91
N PRO A 73 -38.65 19.96 -12.48
CA PRO A 73 -40.03 19.89 -12.00
C PRO A 73 -40.73 18.58 -12.40
N SER A 74 -40.05 17.46 -12.18
CA SER A 74 -40.46 16.10 -12.52
C SER A 74 -41.15 15.41 -11.35
N SER A 75 -42.19 14.64 -11.65
CA SER A 75 -42.79 13.68 -10.72
C SER A 75 -42.07 12.32 -10.70
N GLN A 76 -41.03 12.16 -11.52
CA GLN A 76 -40.19 10.96 -11.53
C GLN A 76 -39.27 10.93 -10.28
N PRO A 77 -38.93 9.74 -9.77
CA PRO A 77 -37.88 9.55 -8.77
C PRO A 77 -36.54 10.12 -9.23
N GLN A 78 -35.79 10.65 -8.26
CA GLN A 78 -34.40 11.10 -8.35
C GLN A 78 -33.69 10.77 -7.04
N GLN A 79 -32.36 10.76 -7.06
CA GLN A 79 -31.49 10.52 -5.90
C GLN A 79 -31.78 9.15 -5.24
N VAL A 80 -32.08 8.16 -6.08
CA VAL A 80 -32.55 6.84 -5.64
C VAL A 80 -31.42 6.08 -4.97
N HIS A 81 -31.64 5.65 -3.73
CA HIS A 81 -30.68 4.86 -2.96
C HIS A 81 -31.36 3.82 -2.08
N VAL A 82 -30.63 2.76 -1.73
CA VAL A 82 -31.14 1.66 -0.91
C VAL A 82 -30.24 1.36 0.29
N SER A 83 -30.84 0.89 1.38
CA SER A 83 -30.17 0.49 2.63
C SER A 83 -30.87 -0.71 3.27
N LEU A 84 -30.23 -1.40 4.22
CA LEU A 84 -30.85 -2.50 4.95
C LEU A 84 -31.92 -1.97 5.94
N ALA A 85 -32.97 -2.76 6.16
CA ALA A 85 -34.14 -2.38 6.97
C ALA A 85 -34.59 -3.55 7.88
N GLY A 86 -33.64 -4.21 8.53
CA GLY A 86 -33.83 -5.48 9.24
C GLY A 86 -33.68 -6.72 8.35
N ASP A 87 -33.82 -7.91 8.94
CA ASP A 87 -33.65 -9.19 8.26
C ASP A 87 -34.55 -9.30 7.00
N LYS A 88 -33.95 -9.74 5.88
CA LYS A 88 -34.58 -9.84 4.55
C LYS A 88 -35.26 -8.56 4.01
N HIS A 89 -35.07 -7.39 4.61
CA HIS A 89 -35.76 -6.16 4.20
C HIS A 89 -34.79 -5.07 3.73
N ILE A 90 -35.20 -4.33 2.70
CA ILE A 90 -34.45 -3.21 2.13
C ILE A 90 -35.33 -1.97 2.12
N ARG A 91 -34.81 -0.84 2.61
CA ARG A 91 -35.42 0.48 2.47
C ARG A 91 -34.97 1.09 1.15
N VAL A 92 -35.93 1.44 0.30
CA VAL A 92 -35.71 2.20 -0.93
C VAL A 92 -36.11 3.65 -0.65
N THR A 93 -35.18 4.58 -0.86
CA THR A 93 -35.38 6.02 -0.72
C THR A 93 -35.27 6.70 -2.07
N TRP A 94 -36.13 7.70 -2.33
CA TRP A 94 -36.02 8.59 -3.48
C TRP A 94 -36.67 9.95 -3.20
N ILE A 95 -36.40 10.94 -4.06
CA ILE A 95 -36.97 12.29 -3.97
C ILE A 95 -37.83 12.58 -5.20
N THR A 96 -38.91 13.36 -5.04
CA THR A 96 -39.68 13.95 -6.15
C THR A 96 -40.01 15.42 -5.91
N SER A 97 -40.24 16.19 -6.98
CA SER A 97 -40.55 17.63 -6.87
C SER A 97 -41.98 17.96 -6.42
N LYS A 98 -42.86 16.96 -6.24
CA LYS A 98 -44.29 17.16 -5.93
C LYS A 98 -44.83 16.05 -5.02
N SER A 99 -45.46 16.44 -3.92
CA SER A 99 -46.14 15.56 -2.95
C SER A 99 -47.31 14.74 -3.50
N SER A 100 -47.65 14.89 -4.79
CA SER A 100 -48.65 14.07 -5.49
C SER A 100 -48.12 12.70 -5.96
N SER A 101 -46.81 12.46 -5.93
CA SER A 101 -46.24 11.15 -6.24
C SER A 101 -46.42 10.19 -5.04
N PRO A 102 -46.91 8.96 -5.23
CA PRO A 102 -47.12 8.03 -4.12
C PRO A 102 -45.80 7.44 -3.62
N SER A 103 -45.64 7.29 -2.29
CA SER A 103 -44.64 6.38 -1.72
C SER A 103 -45.06 4.94 -1.98
N LEU A 104 -44.72 4.46 -3.17
CA LEU A 104 -45.02 3.13 -3.68
C LEU A 104 -43.79 2.60 -4.41
N VAL A 105 -43.33 1.40 -4.03
CA VAL A 105 -42.34 0.62 -4.78
C VAL A 105 -42.99 -0.64 -5.30
N GLU A 106 -42.92 -0.84 -6.61
CA GLU A 106 -43.32 -2.07 -7.30
C GLU A 106 -42.05 -2.88 -7.59
N TYR A 107 -41.97 -4.17 -7.21
CA TYR A 107 -40.75 -4.98 -7.33
C TYR A 107 -40.99 -6.44 -7.71
N GLY A 108 -39.98 -7.08 -8.32
CA GLY A 108 -40.01 -8.50 -8.71
C GLY A 108 -38.67 -9.01 -9.25
N THR A 109 -38.52 -10.32 -9.44
CA THR A 109 -37.26 -10.97 -9.87
C THR A 109 -37.10 -11.05 -11.39
N SER A 110 -37.80 -10.20 -12.16
CA SER A 110 -37.72 -10.17 -13.62
C SER A 110 -38.01 -8.77 -14.17
N PRO A 111 -37.27 -8.30 -15.20
CA PRO A 111 -37.51 -6.98 -15.81
C PRO A 111 -38.95 -6.80 -16.26
N GLY A 112 -39.54 -5.65 -15.98
CA GLY A 112 -40.92 -5.30 -16.33
C GLY A 112 -42.01 -6.13 -15.64
N LYS A 113 -41.67 -6.97 -14.65
CA LYS A 113 -42.59 -7.91 -14.00
C LYS A 113 -42.56 -7.81 -12.47
N TYR A 114 -43.23 -6.78 -11.96
CA TYR A 114 -43.38 -6.54 -10.53
C TYR A 114 -44.48 -7.46 -9.97
N THR A 115 -44.09 -8.45 -9.18
CA THR A 115 -45.01 -9.39 -8.53
C THR A 115 -45.47 -8.92 -7.15
N SER A 116 -44.72 -7.98 -6.56
CA SER A 116 -44.93 -7.43 -5.22
C SER A 116 -44.97 -5.91 -5.25
N ARG A 117 -45.58 -5.30 -4.23
CA ARG A 117 -45.57 -3.85 -4.04
C ARG A 117 -45.64 -3.47 -2.56
N SER A 118 -44.87 -2.48 -2.16
CA SER A 118 -44.89 -1.89 -0.81
C SER A 118 -45.32 -0.43 -0.89
N HIS A 119 -46.07 0.02 0.11
CA HIS A 119 -46.30 1.45 0.36
C HIS A 119 -45.36 1.93 1.47
N GLY A 120 -45.01 3.20 1.44
CA GLY A 120 -44.07 3.80 2.38
C GLY A 120 -44.49 5.16 2.93
N GLU A 121 -43.58 5.77 3.68
CA GLU A 121 -43.73 7.09 4.31
C GLU A 121 -43.22 8.21 3.39
N THR A 122 -43.50 9.46 3.75
CA THR A 122 -42.93 10.66 3.12
C THR A 122 -42.45 11.64 4.18
N THR A 123 -41.29 12.26 3.95
CA THR A 123 -40.80 13.40 4.72
C THR A 123 -40.36 14.54 3.78
N SER A 124 -40.13 15.72 4.35
CA SER A 124 -39.53 16.87 3.68
C SER A 124 -39.05 17.85 4.74
N TYR A 125 -37.87 18.43 4.54
CA TYR A 125 -37.29 19.40 5.47
C TYR A 125 -37.15 20.78 4.81
N SER A 126 -36.88 21.82 5.60
CA SER A 126 -36.65 23.18 5.08
C SER A 126 -35.62 23.90 5.90
N TYR A 127 -34.62 24.46 5.23
CA TYR A 127 -33.39 24.95 5.84
C TYR A 127 -33.08 26.35 5.27
N LEU A 128 -33.28 27.38 6.11
CA LEU A 128 -33.26 28.80 5.71
C LEU A 128 -34.18 29.08 4.50
N PHE A 129 -33.62 29.19 3.29
CA PHE A 129 -34.33 29.48 2.05
C PHE A 129 -34.52 28.26 1.14
N TYR A 130 -34.02 27.09 1.54
CA TYR A 130 -34.17 25.83 0.84
C TYR A 130 -35.33 25.01 1.42
N THR A 131 -36.08 24.32 0.57
CA THR A 131 -37.03 23.27 0.94
C THR A 131 -36.71 22.05 0.09
N SER A 132 -36.61 20.87 0.71
CA SER A 132 -36.34 19.64 -0.03
C SER A 132 -37.51 19.29 -0.96
N GLY A 133 -37.24 18.43 -1.96
CA GLY A 133 -38.32 17.67 -2.57
C GLY A 133 -39.06 16.80 -1.53
N THR A 134 -40.18 16.19 -1.93
CA THR A 134 -40.79 15.13 -1.13
C THR A 134 -39.86 13.94 -1.15
N ILE A 135 -39.33 13.58 0.02
CA ILE A 135 -38.48 12.41 0.22
C ILE A 135 -39.39 11.25 0.60
N HIS A 136 -39.25 10.13 -0.09
CA HIS A 136 -40.06 8.95 0.07
C HIS A 136 -39.17 7.84 0.64
N HIS A 137 -39.62 7.13 1.68
CA HIS A 137 -38.97 5.91 2.17
C HIS A 137 -39.96 4.76 2.11
N THR A 138 -39.62 3.68 1.41
CA THR A 138 -40.46 2.48 1.32
C THR A 138 -39.64 1.23 1.61
N VAL A 139 -40.04 0.46 2.62
CA VAL A 139 -39.41 -0.83 2.91
C VAL A 139 -40.05 -1.91 2.03
N ILE A 140 -39.20 -2.68 1.34
CA ILE A 140 -39.58 -3.85 0.54
C ILE A 140 -39.05 -5.12 1.18
N GLY A 141 -39.86 -6.18 1.13
CA GLY A 141 -39.49 -7.50 1.65
C GLY A 141 -40.70 -8.33 2.12
N PRO A 142 -40.45 -9.49 2.74
CA PRO A 142 -39.13 -10.13 2.83
C PRO A 142 -38.60 -10.52 1.44
N LEU A 143 -37.31 -10.33 1.22
CA LEU A 143 -36.58 -10.65 0.00
C LEU A 143 -35.74 -11.92 0.20
N GLU A 144 -35.41 -12.62 -0.89
CA GLU A 144 -34.41 -13.68 -0.84
C GLU A 144 -32.99 -13.13 -1.00
N HIS A 145 -32.03 -13.82 -0.38
CA HIS A 145 -30.62 -13.45 -0.38
C HIS A 145 -29.94 -13.68 -1.74
N ASN A 146 -28.84 -12.98 -2.00
CA ASN A 146 -28.02 -13.08 -3.22
C ASN A 146 -28.83 -12.98 -4.54
N THR A 147 -29.95 -12.26 -4.52
CA THR A 147 -30.98 -12.27 -5.57
C THR A 147 -31.12 -10.87 -6.18
N VAL A 148 -31.27 -10.80 -7.50
CA VAL A 148 -31.51 -9.55 -8.22
C VAL A 148 -33.01 -9.26 -8.26
N TYR A 149 -33.39 -8.08 -7.77
CA TYR A 149 -34.75 -7.55 -7.84
C TYR A 149 -34.79 -6.30 -8.72
N TYR A 150 -35.72 -6.29 -9.68
CA TYR A 150 -36.06 -5.15 -10.51
C TYR A 150 -37.20 -4.39 -9.83
N TYR A 151 -37.08 -3.06 -9.75
CA TYR A 151 -38.04 -2.24 -9.02
C TYR A 151 -38.31 -0.88 -9.66
N LYS A 152 -39.49 -0.33 -9.39
CA LYS A 152 -39.94 1.00 -9.82
C LYS A 152 -40.48 1.79 -8.64
N CYS A 153 -40.04 3.04 -8.53
CA CYS A 153 -40.52 3.96 -7.50
C CYS A 153 -41.61 4.91 -8.05
N GLY A 154 -42.57 5.29 -7.21
CA GLY A 154 -43.65 6.24 -7.53
C GLY A 154 -44.63 5.78 -8.62
N GLY A 155 -44.62 4.49 -8.99
CA GLY A 155 -45.46 3.90 -10.05
C GLY A 155 -45.17 4.35 -11.49
N LYS A 156 -44.55 5.52 -11.70
CA LYS A 156 -44.24 6.12 -13.02
C LYS A 156 -42.77 6.51 -13.22
N GLY A 157 -41.88 6.10 -12.32
CA GLY A 157 -40.43 6.21 -12.51
C GLY A 157 -39.85 5.21 -13.53
N PRO A 158 -38.54 5.32 -13.82
CA PRO A 158 -37.79 4.28 -14.54
C PRO A 158 -37.68 3.00 -13.69
N GLU A 159 -37.26 1.90 -14.33
CA GLU A 159 -36.90 0.65 -13.66
C GLU A 159 -35.43 0.69 -13.22
N PHE A 160 -35.20 0.31 -11.97
CA PHE A 160 -33.89 0.10 -11.35
C PHE A 160 -33.70 -1.39 -11.06
N SER A 161 -32.48 -1.82 -10.77
CA SER A 161 -32.21 -3.18 -10.25
C SER A 161 -31.24 -3.15 -9.08
N LEU A 162 -31.60 -3.84 -8.00
CA LEU A 162 -30.74 -4.06 -6.84
C LEU A 162 -30.38 -5.54 -6.71
N LYS A 163 -29.28 -5.81 -6.02
CA LYS A 163 -28.90 -7.15 -5.57
C LYS A 163 -28.97 -7.20 -4.04
N THR A 164 -29.65 -8.20 -3.47
CA THR A 164 -29.58 -8.46 -2.02
C THR A 164 -28.22 -9.08 -1.64
N PRO A 165 -27.68 -8.78 -0.45
CA PRO A 165 -26.50 -9.48 0.09
C PRO A 165 -26.73 -11.00 0.22
N PRO A 166 -25.65 -11.81 0.30
CA PRO A 166 -25.76 -13.23 0.64
C PRO A 166 -26.17 -13.45 2.10
N SER A 167 -26.70 -14.63 2.41
CA SER A 167 -27.04 -15.04 3.79
C SER A 167 -25.84 -15.56 4.59
N GLU A 168 -24.77 -15.95 3.89
CA GLU A 168 -23.58 -16.62 4.42
C GLU A 168 -22.34 -16.10 3.67
N PHE A 169 -21.15 -16.42 4.19
CA PHE A 169 -19.88 -16.08 3.54
C PHE A 169 -19.70 -16.81 2.18
N PRO A 170 -18.95 -16.23 1.22
CA PRO A 170 -18.24 -14.96 1.31
C PRO A 170 -19.14 -13.74 1.06
N ILE A 171 -18.79 -12.62 1.70
CA ILE A 171 -19.35 -11.30 1.39
C ILE A 171 -18.21 -10.31 1.11
N THR A 172 -18.38 -9.45 0.10
CA THR A 172 -17.46 -8.33 -0.16
C THR A 172 -18.14 -7.02 0.23
N LEU A 173 -17.54 -6.30 1.17
CA LEU A 173 -17.92 -4.94 1.57
C LEU A 173 -16.98 -3.92 0.92
N ALA A 174 -17.53 -2.90 0.27
CA ALA A 174 -16.77 -1.70 -0.08
C ALA A 174 -16.73 -0.75 1.12
N VAL A 175 -15.65 0.02 1.28
CA VAL A 175 -15.52 1.05 2.33
C VAL A 175 -14.86 2.31 1.76
N ALA A 176 -15.46 3.48 1.98
CA ALA A 176 -14.83 4.78 1.73
C ALA A 176 -15.54 5.86 2.57
N GLY A 177 -14.80 6.62 3.39
CA GLY A 177 -15.31 7.84 4.03
C GLY A 177 -15.20 9.06 3.13
N ASP A 178 -15.71 10.20 3.59
CA ASP A 178 -15.21 11.52 3.17
C ASP A 178 -15.27 11.72 1.64
N LEU A 179 -16.42 11.40 1.04
CA LEU A 179 -16.62 11.34 -0.40
C LEU A 179 -16.67 12.73 -1.04
N GLY A 180 -17.63 13.56 -0.66
CA GLY A 180 -17.84 14.87 -1.27
C GLY A 180 -18.27 14.81 -2.73
N GLN A 181 -17.81 15.77 -3.55
CA GLN A 181 -18.29 15.99 -4.92
C GLN A 181 -17.17 16.50 -5.85
N THR A 182 -16.08 15.76 -5.96
CA THR A 182 -14.92 16.10 -6.81
C THR A 182 -14.70 15.05 -7.91
N GLY A 183 -13.78 15.34 -8.84
CA GLY A 183 -13.29 14.33 -9.77
C GLY A 183 -12.49 13.19 -9.13
N TRP A 184 -12.10 13.30 -7.84
CA TRP A 184 -11.57 12.18 -7.06
C TRP A 184 -12.71 11.31 -6.56
N THR A 185 -13.76 11.90 -5.98
CA THR A 185 -14.98 11.17 -5.59
C THR A 185 -15.52 10.32 -6.72
N LYS A 186 -15.59 10.88 -7.94
CA LYS A 186 -16.02 10.11 -9.11
C LYS A 186 -15.08 8.94 -9.42
N SER A 187 -13.76 9.13 -9.32
CA SER A 187 -12.79 8.03 -9.50
C SER A 187 -12.99 6.94 -8.46
N THR A 188 -13.19 7.30 -7.20
CA THR A 188 -13.48 6.36 -6.10
C THR A 188 -14.75 5.55 -6.38
N LEU A 189 -15.83 6.19 -6.83
CA LEU A 189 -17.08 5.52 -7.18
C LEU A 189 -16.94 4.65 -8.44
N ASP A 190 -16.27 5.16 -9.49
CA ASP A 190 -15.95 4.40 -10.71
C ASP A 190 -15.11 3.15 -10.40
N HIS A 191 -14.27 3.19 -9.36
CA HIS A 191 -13.47 2.05 -8.89
C HIS A 191 -14.29 1.07 -8.03
N ILE A 192 -15.13 1.56 -7.12
CA ILE A 192 -16.00 0.74 -6.26
C ILE A 192 -16.97 -0.12 -7.10
N ASP A 193 -17.44 0.37 -8.26
CA ASP A 193 -18.24 -0.44 -9.21
C ASP A 193 -17.51 -1.72 -9.68
N LEU A 194 -16.19 -1.64 -9.84
CA LEU A 194 -15.34 -2.75 -10.29
C LEU A 194 -15.13 -3.83 -9.21
N CYS A 195 -15.30 -3.50 -7.93
CA CYS A 195 -15.12 -4.43 -6.81
C CYS A 195 -16.19 -5.55 -6.75
N GLN A 196 -17.29 -5.42 -7.52
CA GLN A 196 -18.44 -6.35 -7.50
C GLN A 196 -19.09 -6.54 -6.11
N TYR A 197 -18.98 -5.53 -5.25
CA TYR A 197 -19.38 -5.56 -3.83
C TYR A 197 -20.86 -5.89 -3.59
N ASP A 198 -21.18 -6.33 -2.38
CA ASP A 198 -22.53 -6.67 -1.91
C ASP A 198 -23.16 -5.56 -1.05
N LEU A 199 -22.35 -4.79 -0.32
CA LEU A 199 -22.78 -3.68 0.55
C LEU A 199 -21.65 -2.63 0.69
N HIS A 200 -22.00 -1.34 0.77
CA HIS A 200 -21.05 -0.23 0.95
C HIS A 200 -21.15 0.35 2.36
N LEU A 201 -20.01 0.55 3.02
CA LEU A 201 -19.87 1.18 4.33
C LEU A 201 -19.25 2.58 4.18
N LEU A 202 -19.89 3.60 4.75
CA LEU A 202 -19.45 5.00 4.63
C LEU A 202 -19.29 5.62 6.04
N PRO A 203 -18.05 5.75 6.57
CA PRO A 203 -17.77 6.28 7.91
C PRO A 203 -17.86 7.82 8.01
N GLY A 204 -18.95 8.42 7.54
CA GLY A 204 -19.24 9.86 7.64
C GLY A 204 -18.69 10.74 6.51
N ASP A 205 -19.08 12.02 6.55
CA ASP A 205 -18.77 13.07 5.56
C ASP A 205 -19.17 12.68 4.13
N LEU A 206 -20.48 12.56 3.93
CA LEU A 206 -21.08 12.12 2.68
C LEU A 206 -20.93 13.21 1.61
N SER A 207 -21.60 14.34 1.81
CA SER A 207 -21.93 15.27 0.71
C SER A 207 -21.10 16.55 0.69
N TYR A 208 -20.45 16.88 1.82
CA TYR A 208 -19.81 18.16 2.09
C TYR A 208 -20.74 19.35 1.79
N ALA A 209 -22.01 19.22 2.20
CA ALA A 209 -23.06 20.21 1.97
C ALA A 209 -22.74 21.56 2.59
N ASP A 210 -22.30 21.57 3.85
CA ASP A 210 -21.89 22.75 4.62
C ASP A 210 -22.91 23.88 4.50
N TYR A 211 -24.13 23.66 5.00
CA TYR A 211 -25.24 24.62 4.98
C TYR A 211 -25.82 24.89 3.57
N ILE A 212 -25.12 24.51 2.49
CA ILE A 212 -25.52 24.68 1.08
C ILE A 212 -26.33 23.46 0.62
N GLN A 213 -27.59 23.40 1.05
CA GLN A 213 -28.48 22.24 0.86
C GLN A 213 -28.61 21.69 -0.57
N SER A 214 -28.47 22.52 -1.61
CA SER A 214 -28.49 22.07 -3.01
C SER A 214 -27.37 21.07 -3.32
N ARG A 215 -26.29 21.02 -2.52
CA ARG A 215 -25.23 20.00 -2.61
C ARG A 215 -25.72 18.61 -2.21
N TRP A 216 -26.69 18.48 -1.31
CA TRP A 216 -27.28 17.17 -1.01
C TRP A 216 -28.02 16.62 -2.21
N ASP A 217 -28.69 17.47 -2.99
CA ASP A 217 -29.38 17.05 -4.21
C ASP A 217 -28.39 16.54 -5.26
N THR A 218 -27.31 17.29 -5.50
CA THR A 218 -26.31 16.93 -6.51
C THR A 218 -25.40 15.77 -6.07
N PHE A 219 -25.20 15.57 -4.76
CA PHE A 219 -24.59 14.36 -4.22
C PHE A 219 -25.50 13.14 -4.45
N GLY A 220 -26.81 13.28 -4.22
CA GLY A 220 -27.79 12.23 -4.53
C GLY A 220 -27.81 11.84 -6.01
N GLU A 221 -27.71 12.81 -6.92
CA GLU A 221 -27.56 12.53 -8.36
C GLU A 221 -26.23 11.86 -8.72
N LEU A 222 -25.13 12.18 -8.00
CA LEU A 222 -23.81 11.56 -8.20
C LEU A 222 -23.77 10.08 -7.75
N VAL A 223 -24.40 9.74 -6.63
CA VAL A 223 -24.32 8.38 -6.07
C VAL A 223 -25.42 7.42 -6.53
N GLU A 224 -26.56 7.93 -7.06
CA GLU A 224 -27.69 7.11 -7.54
C GLU A 224 -27.27 5.88 -8.37
N PRO A 225 -26.33 5.93 -9.33
CA PRO A 225 -25.96 4.76 -10.14
C PRO A 225 -25.48 3.53 -9.35
N LEU A 226 -24.88 3.75 -8.16
CA LEU A 226 -24.38 2.70 -7.27
C LEU A 226 -25.30 2.49 -6.07
N ALA A 227 -25.76 3.57 -5.47
CA ALA A 227 -26.60 3.55 -4.28
C ALA A 227 -28.00 2.98 -4.57
N SER A 228 -28.50 3.06 -5.80
CA SER A 228 -29.75 2.39 -6.20
C SER A 228 -29.60 0.87 -6.42
N ALA A 229 -28.36 0.37 -6.52
CA ALA A 229 -28.05 -1.01 -6.94
C ALA A 229 -27.51 -1.92 -5.82
N ARG A 230 -27.01 -1.36 -4.72
CA ARG A 230 -26.53 -2.06 -3.52
C ARG A 230 -26.89 -1.30 -2.24
N PRO A 231 -27.10 -1.98 -1.10
CA PRO A 231 -27.23 -1.31 0.20
C PRO A 231 -26.02 -0.44 0.52
N TRP A 232 -26.27 0.82 0.85
CA TRP A 232 -25.31 1.75 1.45
C TRP A 232 -25.68 1.94 2.93
N MET A 233 -24.73 1.72 3.82
CA MET A 233 -24.88 1.88 5.27
C MET A 233 -23.91 2.97 5.73
N VAL A 234 -24.44 4.03 6.33
CA VAL A 234 -23.74 5.32 6.50
C VAL A 234 -23.86 5.80 7.94
N THR A 235 -22.81 6.41 8.49
CA THR A 235 -22.92 7.28 9.68
C THR A 235 -22.73 8.74 9.26
N GLN A 236 -22.89 9.67 10.19
CA GLN A 236 -22.66 11.11 9.98
C GLN A 236 -21.19 11.51 10.20
N GLY A 237 -20.72 12.56 9.53
CA GLY A 237 -19.49 13.30 9.87
C GLY A 237 -19.75 14.76 10.25
N ASN A 238 -18.69 15.56 10.35
CA ASN A 238 -18.81 16.99 10.74
C ASN A 238 -19.57 17.80 9.69
N HIS A 239 -19.46 17.44 8.42
CA HIS A 239 -20.10 18.16 7.33
C HIS A 239 -21.61 17.87 7.21
N GLU A 240 -22.10 16.87 7.94
CA GLU A 240 -23.52 16.64 8.21
C GLU A 240 -24.06 17.41 9.43
N LYS A 241 -23.19 18.01 10.27
CA LYS A 241 -23.56 18.78 11.47
C LYS A 241 -23.98 20.21 11.13
N GLU A 242 -24.99 20.33 10.27
CA GLU A 242 -25.51 21.60 9.76
C GLU A 242 -26.37 22.34 10.81
N ASN A 243 -25.82 22.72 11.96
CA ASN A 243 -26.59 23.36 13.04
C ASN A 243 -26.49 24.90 13.04
N ILE A 244 -27.60 25.60 13.28
CA ILE A 244 -27.62 27.07 13.44
C ILE A 244 -28.16 27.39 14.84
N PRO A 245 -27.35 27.95 15.75
CA PRO A 245 -27.78 28.22 17.13
C PRO A 245 -29.14 28.94 17.22
N PHE A 246 -30.05 28.36 18.00
CA PHE A 246 -31.43 28.82 18.22
C PHE A 246 -32.35 28.84 16.99
N ILE A 247 -31.92 28.32 15.83
CA ILE A 247 -32.67 28.36 14.56
C ILE A 247 -32.80 26.97 13.91
N LYS A 248 -31.74 26.15 13.95
CA LYS A 248 -31.71 24.78 13.40
C LYS A 248 -30.87 23.82 14.23
N ASP A 249 -31.44 22.65 14.47
CA ASP A 249 -30.76 21.50 15.05
C ASP A 249 -29.77 20.88 14.03
N GLY A 250 -28.79 20.13 14.52
CA GLY A 250 -27.86 19.41 13.66
C GLY A 250 -28.52 18.20 12.98
N PHE A 251 -27.93 17.74 11.87
CA PHE A 251 -28.29 16.49 11.19
C PHE A 251 -29.71 16.40 10.61
N GLU A 252 -30.51 17.48 10.57
CA GLU A 252 -31.85 17.49 9.97
C GLU A 252 -31.83 16.91 8.54
N SER A 253 -30.93 17.40 7.70
CA SER A 253 -30.78 16.99 6.30
C SER A 253 -30.27 15.55 6.15
N TYR A 254 -29.37 15.11 7.04
CA TYR A 254 -28.89 13.72 7.08
C TYR A 254 -30.04 12.77 7.45
N ASN A 255 -30.72 13.03 8.57
CA ASN A 255 -31.82 12.20 9.07
C ASN A 255 -33.02 12.16 8.13
N ALA A 256 -33.31 13.25 7.40
CA ALA A 256 -34.39 13.29 6.42
C ALA A 256 -34.04 12.55 5.11
N ARG A 257 -32.76 12.35 4.79
CA ARG A 257 -32.31 11.71 3.54
C ARG A 257 -31.91 10.25 3.75
N TRP A 258 -31.06 9.98 4.74
CA TRP A 258 -30.45 8.69 5.03
C TRP A 258 -31.07 8.07 6.29
N LYS A 259 -32.33 7.63 6.20
CA LYS A 259 -33.00 6.87 7.27
C LYS A 259 -32.44 5.45 7.36
N MET A 260 -31.56 5.22 8.32
CA MET A 260 -30.87 3.97 8.62
C MET A 260 -31.66 3.10 9.63
N PRO A 261 -31.34 1.79 9.77
CA PRO A 261 -32.13 0.84 10.57
C PRO A 261 -31.91 0.96 12.10
N HIS A 262 -32.12 2.15 12.65
CA HIS A 262 -32.03 2.44 14.08
C HIS A 262 -33.22 1.86 14.87
N GLU A 263 -34.43 1.99 14.35
CA GLU A 263 -35.65 1.39 14.93
C GLU A 263 -35.48 -0.15 15.04
N GLU A 264 -34.97 -0.77 13.97
CA GLU A 264 -34.74 -2.21 13.84
C GLU A 264 -33.60 -2.74 14.74
N SER A 265 -32.69 -1.87 15.20
CA SER A 265 -31.63 -2.18 16.17
C SER A 265 -31.90 -1.64 17.59
N GLY A 266 -33.13 -1.18 17.86
CA GLY A 266 -33.55 -0.69 19.18
C GLY A 266 -32.89 0.61 19.62
N SER A 267 -32.32 1.38 18.68
CA SER A 267 -31.80 2.72 18.92
C SER A 267 -32.92 3.76 18.76
N MET A 268 -32.91 4.76 19.66
CA MET A 268 -33.80 5.92 19.59
C MET A 268 -33.33 7.00 18.59
N SER A 269 -32.17 6.82 17.96
CA SER A 269 -31.53 7.85 17.11
C SER A 269 -30.96 7.27 15.82
N ASN A 270 -31.26 7.92 14.70
CA ASN A 270 -30.71 7.60 13.38
C ASN A 270 -29.18 7.87 13.25
N LEU A 271 -28.55 8.42 14.30
CA LEU A 271 -27.11 8.72 14.33
C LEU A 271 -26.24 7.54 14.82
N TYR A 272 -26.83 6.52 15.45
CA TYR A 272 -26.15 5.30 15.88
C TYR A 272 -27.11 4.10 15.82
N TYR A 273 -26.68 2.99 15.24
CA TYR A 273 -27.51 1.83 14.96
C TYR A 273 -26.65 0.59 14.68
N SER A 274 -27.24 -0.60 14.66
CA SER A 274 -26.54 -1.84 14.28
C SER A 274 -27.30 -2.61 13.18
N PHE A 275 -26.61 -3.54 12.54
CA PHE A 275 -27.23 -4.50 11.62
C PHE A 275 -26.39 -5.77 11.49
N GLU A 276 -27.03 -6.87 11.11
CA GLU A 276 -26.35 -8.11 10.76
C GLU A 276 -26.37 -8.32 9.24
N VAL A 277 -25.27 -8.82 8.67
CA VAL A 277 -25.22 -9.23 7.26
C VAL A 277 -24.23 -10.38 7.06
N ALA A 278 -24.67 -11.46 6.42
CA ALA A 278 -23.86 -12.64 6.04
C ALA A 278 -22.99 -13.30 7.15
N GLY A 279 -23.28 -13.08 8.43
CA GLY A 279 -22.47 -13.54 9.57
C GLY A 279 -21.51 -12.50 10.17
N ALA A 280 -21.62 -11.23 9.78
CA ALA A 280 -21.05 -10.10 10.52
C ALA A 280 -22.16 -9.33 11.26
N HIS A 281 -21.89 -8.93 12.51
CA HIS A 281 -22.61 -7.88 13.22
C HIS A 281 -21.84 -6.57 13.03
N VAL A 282 -22.52 -5.50 12.64
CA VAL A 282 -21.91 -4.20 12.31
C VAL A 282 -22.55 -3.12 13.16
N VAL A 283 -21.74 -2.44 13.96
CA VAL A 283 -22.14 -1.34 14.84
C VAL A 283 -21.74 -0.01 14.22
N MET A 284 -22.69 0.90 14.07
CA MET A 284 -22.49 2.26 13.55
C MET A 284 -22.68 3.23 14.72
N LEU A 285 -21.65 4.02 15.02
CA LEU A 285 -21.63 5.00 16.12
C LEU A 285 -21.50 6.42 15.56
N GLY A 286 -22.00 7.38 16.34
CA GLY A 286 -22.00 8.81 16.03
C GLY A 286 -21.04 9.59 16.91
N SER A 287 -19.92 10.04 16.34
CA SER A 287 -18.87 10.80 17.04
C SER A 287 -19.31 12.18 17.53
N TYR A 288 -20.42 12.72 17.00
CA TYR A 288 -20.86 14.10 17.25
C TYR A 288 -22.23 14.21 17.96
N THR A 289 -22.68 13.10 18.54
CA THR A 289 -23.77 13.00 19.52
C THR A 289 -23.21 12.41 20.81
N ASP A 290 -23.88 12.64 21.94
CA ASP A 290 -23.34 12.29 23.26
C ASP A 290 -22.93 10.81 23.37
N TYR A 291 -21.74 10.55 23.93
CA TYR A 291 -21.11 9.24 24.03
C TYR A 291 -20.56 8.92 25.43
N ASP A 292 -20.79 9.80 26.43
CA ASP A 292 -20.37 9.54 27.80
C ASP A 292 -21.14 8.36 28.42
N VAL A 293 -20.69 7.88 29.59
CA VAL A 293 -21.24 6.68 30.25
C VAL A 293 -22.73 6.78 30.65
N ASN A 294 -23.32 7.97 30.63
CA ASN A 294 -24.75 8.21 30.90
C ASN A 294 -25.58 8.42 29.62
N SER A 295 -24.94 8.63 28.47
CA SER A 295 -25.62 8.92 27.19
C SER A 295 -26.50 7.77 26.70
N GLU A 296 -27.51 8.10 25.88
CA GLU A 296 -28.36 7.10 25.24
C GLU A 296 -27.54 6.19 24.30
N GLN A 297 -26.55 6.75 23.59
CA GLN A 297 -25.66 5.99 22.70
C GLN A 297 -24.85 4.94 23.46
N TYR A 298 -24.22 5.31 24.58
CA TYR A 298 -23.42 4.39 25.38
C TYR A 298 -24.27 3.27 25.99
N ASN A 299 -25.46 3.61 26.48
CA ASN A 299 -26.39 2.63 27.04
C ASN A 299 -26.97 1.70 25.96
N TRP A 300 -27.28 2.22 24.77
CA TRP A 300 -27.68 1.41 23.61
C TRP A 300 -26.55 0.47 23.16
N LEU A 301 -25.32 0.98 22.96
CA LEU A 301 -24.15 0.20 22.55
C LEU A 301 -23.90 -0.98 23.50
N LYS A 302 -23.97 -0.71 24.81
CA LYS A 302 -23.82 -1.72 25.86
C LYS A 302 -24.94 -2.78 25.84
N ALA A 303 -26.15 -2.41 25.43
CA ALA A 303 -27.26 -3.34 25.24
C ALA A 303 -27.07 -4.18 23.98
N ASP A 304 -26.80 -3.56 22.83
CA ASP A 304 -26.55 -4.21 21.53
C ASP A 304 -25.45 -5.28 21.62
N LEU A 305 -24.26 -4.89 22.09
CA LEU A 305 -23.11 -5.81 22.26
C LEU A 305 -23.40 -6.98 23.22
N SER A 306 -24.37 -6.86 24.12
CA SER A 306 -24.77 -7.96 25.00
C SER A 306 -25.55 -9.06 24.27
N THR A 307 -26.28 -8.68 23.21
CA THR A 307 -27.09 -9.59 22.39
C THR A 307 -26.20 -10.48 21.51
N VAL A 308 -25.16 -9.91 20.89
CA VAL A 308 -24.25 -10.54 19.91
C VAL A 308 -23.91 -11.97 20.30
N ASP A 309 -24.25 -12.94 19.43
CA ASP A 309 -23.83 -14.33 19.55
C ASP A 309 -22.83 -14.66 18.44
N ARG A 310 -21.56 -14.80 18.81
CA ARG A 310 -20.47 -15.10 17.87
C ARG A 310 -20.63 -16.46 17.16
N LYS A 311 -21.54 -17.34 17.58
CA LYS A 311 -21.92 -18.55 16.82
C LYS A 311 -22.77 -18.21 15.58
N LYS A 312 -23.50 -17.10 15.59
CA LYS A 312 -24.32 -16.56 14.48
C LYS A 312 -23.59 -15.46 13.71
N THR A 313 -22.97 -14.53 14.44
CA THR A 313 -22.17 -13.41 13.91
C THR A 313 -20.71 -13.54 14.34
N PRO A 314 -19.94 -14.49 13.76
CA PRO A 314 -18.54 -14.69 14.10
C PRO A 314 -17.63 -13.48 13.84
N TRP A 315 -18.07 -12.51 13.05
CA TRP A 315 -17.42 -11.21 12.87
C TRP A 315 -18.19 -10.09 13.59
N LEU A 316 -17.46 -9.21 14.26
CA LEU A 316 -17.99 -8.01 14.88
C LEU A 316 -17.19 -6.79 14.40
N LEU A 317 -17.84 -5.89 13.67
CA LEU A 317 -17.24 -4.67 13.11
C LEU A 317 -17.84 -3.44 13.80
N ALA A 318 -17.07 -2.37 13.95
CA ALA A 318 -17.57 -1.06 14.36
C ALA A 318 -17.16 0.05 13.38
N LEU A 319 -17.98 1.08 13.25
CA LEU A 319 -17.72 2.25 12.40
C LEU A 319 -18.15 3.53 13.09
N PHE A 320 -17.32 4.56 13.02
CA PHE A 320 -17.59 5.92 13.48
C PHE A 320 -16.67 6.90 12.76
N HIS A 321 -17.05 8.17 12.67
CA HIS A 321 -16.34 9.10 11.80
C HIS A 321 -14.95 9.52 12.33
N VAL A 322 -14.80 9.82 13.63
CA VAL A 322 -13.57 10.43 14.17
C VAL A 322 -12.59 9.34 14.65
N PRO A 323 -11.38 9.21 14.06
CA PRO A 323 -10.46 8.13 14.38
C PRO A 323 -9.84 8.27 15.79
N TRP A 324 -9.95 7.21 16.59
CA TRP A 324 -9.27 7.09 17.89
C TRP A 324 -7.75 6.90 17.74
N TYR A 325 -7.34 6.06 16.77
CA TYR A 325 -5.93 5.78 16.50
C TYR A 325 -5.44 6.53 15.26
N ASN A 326 -4.97 7.75 15.50
CA ASN A 326 -4.54 8.70 14.47
C ASN A 326 -3.06 9.11 14.67
N SER A 327 -2.19 8.88 13.67
CA SER A 327 -0.82 9.42 13.64
C SER A 327 -0.65 10.60 12.68
N ASN A 328 -1.66 10.96 11.90
CA ASN A 328 -1.69 12.19 11.11
C ASN A 328 -1.75 13.42 12.02
N TYR A 329 -1.12 14.54 11.66
CA TYR A 329 -1.19 15.79 12.43
C TYR A 329 -2.53 16.53 12.25
N ALA A 330 -3.34 16.17 11.25
CA ALA A 330 -4.74 16.58 11.19
C ALA A 330 -5.57 15.82 12.24
N HIS A 331 -6.57 16.48 12.83
CA HIS A 331 -7.55 15.90 13.76
C HIS A 331 -6.96 15.10 14.92
N GLN A 332 -5.91 15.66 15.54
CA GLN A 332 -5.22 15.07 16.68
C GLN A 332 -5.98 15.27 17.99
N GLY A 333 -6.29 14.18 18.68
CA GLY A 333 -6.96 14.18 19.98
C GLY A 333 -8.48 14.32 19.93
N GLU A 334 -9.08 14.57 18.75
CA GLU A 334 -10.52 14.81 18.61
C GLU A 334 -11.39 13.58 18.95
N GLY A 335 -10.80 12.37 18.95
CA GLY A 335 -11.45 11.12 19.32
C GLY A 335 -11.14 10.62 20.74
N ASP A 336 -10.25 11.27 21.49
CA ASP A 336 -9.67 10.72 22.73
C ASP A 336 -10.74 10.50 23.83
N ASP A 337 -11.64 11.46 24.04
CA ASP A 337 -12.74 11.35 25.03
C ASP A 337 -13.72 10.21 24.68
N MET A 338 -13.97 9.98 23.39
CA MET A 338 -14.83 8.88 22.91
C MET A 338 -14.13 7.53 23.04
N MET A 339 -12.82 7.48 22.82
CA MET A 339 -11.99 6.29 23.04
C MET A 339 -11.97 5.90 24.52
N GLU A 340 -11.74 6.85 25.44
CA GLU A 340 -11.75 6.56 26.89
C GLU A 340 -13.11 6.00 27.34
N ALA A 341 -14.22 6.54 26.82
CA ALA A 341 -15.56 6.04 27.12
C ALA A 341 -15.86 4.67 26.51
N MET A 342 -15.59 4.46 25.22
CA MET A 342 -16.16 3.34 24.44
C MET A 342 -15.18 2.23 24.05
N GLU A 343 -13.86 2.47 24.00
CA GLU A 343 -12.88 1.40 23.73
C GLU A 343 -13.01 0.20 24.70
N PRO A 344 -13.25 0.39 26.02
CA PRO A 344 -13.46 -0.73 26.93
C PRO A 344 -14.67 -1.61 26.59
N LEU A 345 -15.73 -1.05 25.98
CA LEU A 345 -16.88 -1.84 25.52
C LEU A 345 -16.55 -2.64 24.26
N LEU A 346 -15.88 -2.02 23.29
CA LEU A 346 -15.50 -2.67 22.03
C LEU A 346 -14.48 -3.79 22.25
N HIS A 347 -13.49 -3.55 23.12
CA HIS A 347 -12.51 -4.57 23.53
C HIS A 347 -13.16 -5.73 24.29
N ALA A 348 -14.07 -5.45 25.23
CA ALA A 348 -14.78 -6.49 25.99
C ALA A 348 -15.76 -7.33 25.14
N ALA A 349 -16.22 -6.82 24.00
CA ALA A 349 -17.01 -7.56 23.02
C ALA A 349 -16.17 -8.30 21.96
N GLY A 350 -14.86 -8.03 21.90
CA GLY A 350 -13.95 -8.56 20.91
C GLY A 350 -14.24 -8.06 19.50
N VAL A 351 -14.39 -6.74 19.32
CA VAL A 351 -14.51 -6.11 17.98
C VAL A 351 -13.27 -6.46 17.15
N ASP A 352 -13.50 -6.95 15.93
CA ASP A 352 -12.44 -7.42 15.04
C ASP A 352 -11.76 -6.27 14.30
N LEU A 353 -12.56 -5.39 13.69
CA LEU A 353 -12.13 -4.21 12.92
C LEU A 353 -12.95 -2.98 13.32
N VAL A 354 -12.32 -1.81 13.19
CA VAL A 354 -12.93 -0.48 13.28
C VAL A 354 -12.62 0.32 12.01
N PHE A 355 -13.61 0.96 11.39
CA PHE A 355 -13.40 1.89 10.27
C PHE A 355 -13.81 3.33 10.64
N SER A 356 -12.99 4.31 10.24
CA SER A 356 -13.22 5.74 10.50
C SER A 356 -12.79 6.65 9.36
N GLY A 357 -13.41 7.83 9.25
CA GLY A 357 -13.13 8.86 8.24
C GLY A 357 -12.31 10.02 8.82
N HIS A 358 -12.74 11.25 8.53
CA HIS A 358 -12.36 12.54 9.16
C HIS A 358 -10.93 13.01 8.90
N VAL A 359 -9.95 12.15 9.15
CA VAL A 359 -8.59 12.38 8.69
C VAL A 359 -8.57 12.04 7.21
N HIS A 360 -8.35 13.06 6.37
CA HIS A 360 -8.34 12.92 4.92
C HIS A 360 -7.10 12.18 4.40
N ALA A 361 -6.86 10.94 4.84
CA ALA A 361 -5.74 10.09 4.47
C ALA A 361 -6.01 8.65 4.95
N TYR A 362 -5.23 7.69 4.45
CA TYR A 362 -5.35 6.29 4.84
C TYR A 362 -4.34 5.91 5.93
N GLU A 363 -4.80 5.27 7.02
CA GLU A 363 -3.92 4.73 8.07
C GLU A 363 -4.49 3.45 8.69
N ARG A 364 -3.71 2.36 8.70
CA ARG A 364 -4.08 1.06 9.30
C ARG A 364 -3.16 0.69 10.46
N THR A 365 -3.77 0.13 11.51
CA THR A 365 -3.08 -0.29 12.72
C THR A 365 -2.80 -1.81 12.79
N LYS A 366 -1.98 -2.23 13.76
CA LYS A 366 -2.03 -3.57 14.36
C LYS A 366 -3.35 -3.75 15.13
N ARG A 367 -3.62 -4.94 15.65
CA ARG A 367 -4.57 -5.07 16.76
C ARG A 367 -4.09 -4.21 17.94
N VAL A 368 -4.90 -3.26 18.39
CA VAL A 368 -4.50 -2.19 19.31
C VAL A 368 -5.54 -1.99 20.42
N TYR A 369 -5.08 -1.61 21.61
CA TYR A 369 -5.90 -1.26 22.78
C TYR A 369 -5.10 -0.37 23.74
N ASN A 370 -5.71 0.66 24.32
CA ASN A 370 -5.06 1.58 25.28
C ASN A 370 -3.65 2.02 24.84
N GLY A 371 -3.55 2.54 23.62
CA GLY A 371 -2.30 3.09 23.05
C GLY A 371 -1.25 2.07 22.63
N LYS A 372 -1.51 0.75 22.71
CA LYS A 372 -0.48 -0.30 22.57
C LYS A 372 -0.94 -1.47 21.70
N SER A 373 0.01 -2.15 21.07
CA SER A 373 -0.21 -3.43 20.40
C SER A 373 -0.79 -4.45 21.40
N ASN A 374 -1.95 -5.04 21.06
CA ASN A 374 -2.67 -6.00 21.90
C ASN A 374 -3.34 -7.05 20.99
N PRO A 375 -3.04 -8.35 21.10
CA PRO A 375 -3.65 -9.38 20.24
C PRO A 375 -5.17 -9.51 20.38
N CYS A 376 -5.76 -9.01 21.47
CA CYS A 376 -7.21 -8.94 21.68
C CYS A 376 -7.83 -7.58 21.30
N GLY A 377 -7.03 -6.63 20.82
CA GLY A 377 -7.49 -5.33 20.34
C GLY A 377 -8.12 -5.40 18.95
N ALA A 378 -8.87 -4.37 18.56
CA ALA A 378 -9.39 -4.24 17.20
C ALA A 378 -8.31 -3.79 16.23
N VAL A 379 -8.45 -4.12 14.94
CA VAL A 379 -7.68 -3.45 13.86
C VAL A 379 -8.41 -2.17 13.48
N HIS A 380 -7.79 -1.00 13.70
CA HIS A 380 -8.35 0.28 13.26
C HIS A 380 -7.87 0.61 11.84
N VAL A 381 -8.78 1.16 11.04
CA VAL A 381 -8.55 1.60 9.67
C VAL A 381 -9.19 2.97 9.49
N THR A 382 -8.33 3.99 9.40
CA THR A 382 -8.71 5.34 8.97
C THR A 382 -8.71 5.38 7.44
N ILE A 383 -9.81 5.83 6.86
CA ILE A 383 -10.13 5.78 5.43
C ILE A 383 -10.98 7.00 5.01
N GLY A 384 -10.56 8.19 5.45
CA GLY A 384 -11.17 9.48 5.07
C GLY A 384 -10.72 9.99 3.69
N ASP A 385 -10.25 9.09 2.84
CA ASP A 385 -9.60 9.38 1.56
C ASP A 385 -10.52 9.16 0.34
N GLY A 386 -11.84 9.10 0.53
CA GLY A 386 -12.79 8.79 -0.55
C GLY A 386 -12.98 9.86 -1.63
N GLY A 387 -12.42 11.07 -1.48
CA GLY A 387 -12.33 12.06 -2.56
C GLY A 387 -12.78 13.49 -2.25
N ASN A 388 -12.87 13.88 -0.98
CA ASN A 388 -13.40 15.18 -0.57
C ASN A 388 -12.77 16.43 -1.23
N LYS A 389 -13.49 17.55 -1.09
CA LYS A 389 -13.16 18.86 -1.68
C LYS A 389 -11.99 19.60 -1.00
N GLU A 390 -11.60 19.18 0.20
CA GLU A 390 -10.67 19.94 1.07
C GLU A 390 -9.23 19.45 0.89
N GLY A 391 -9.07 18.20 0.45
CA GLY A 391 -7.79 17.61 0.10
C GLY A 391 -7.17 16.81 1.24
N LEU A 392 -6.18 16.02 0.88
CA LEU A 392 -5.63 15.00 1.77
C LEU A 392 -4.64 15.57 2.81
N ALA A 393 -4.74 15.05 4.02
CA ALA A 393 -3.89 15.37 5.16
C ALA A 393 -2.50 14.72 5.03
N GLN A 394 -1.49 15.49 4.62
CA GLN A 394 -0.19 14.94 4.17
C GLN A 394 0.82 14.55 5.25
N LYS A 395 0.60 14.85 6.53
CA LYS A 395 1.68 14.87 7.54
C LYS A 395 1.43 13.91 8.68
N TYR A 396 2.29 12.92 8.84
CA TYR A 396 2.22 11.97 9.95
C TYR A 396 3.32 12.20 11.00
N LYS A 397 3.09 11.74 12.24
CA LYS A 397 4.06 11.70 13.35
C LYS A 397 5.28 10.88 12.94
N GLU A 398 6.47 11.41 13.23
CA GLU A 398 7.74 10.72 12.97
C GLU A 398 8.58 10.62 14.25
N PRO A 399 9.10 9.42 14.62
CA PRO A 399 8.86 8.12 13.96
C PRO A 399 7.39 7.66 14.05
N SER A 400 7.00 6.70 13.21
CA SER A 400 5.67 6.08 13.28
C SER A 400 5.40 5.47 14.67
N PRO A 401 4.18 5.63 15.24
CA PRO A 401 3.77 4.87 16.42
C PRO A 401 3.84 3.36 16.18
N GLU A 402 4.22 2.59 17.20
CA GLU A 402 4.43 1.13 17.09
C GLU A 402 3.18 0.33 16.69
N TRP A 403 1.99 0.92 16.89
CA TRP A 403 0.71 0.36 16.43
C TRP A 403 0.35 0.73 14.98
N SER A 404 0.97 1.73 14.36
CA SER A 404 0.70 2.18 12.98
C SER A 404 1.60 1.44 12.00
N VAL A 405 1.01 0.65 11.10
CA VAL A 405 1.75 -0.29 10.22
C VAL A 405 1.69 0.06 8.74
N PHE A 406 0.66 0.77 8.30
CA PHE A 406 0.60 1.35 6.96
C PHE A 406 -0.09 2.71 7.04
N ARG A 407 0.43 3.70 6.31
CA ARG A 407 -0.15 5.04 6.22
C ARG A 407 0.24 5.75 4.92
N GLU A 408 -0.73 6.31 4.21
CA GLU A 408 -0.53 6.97 2.92
C GLU A 408 -1.46 8.19 2.80
N ALA A 409 -1.03 9.24 2.09
CA ALA A 409 -1.82 10.47 1.92
C ALA A 409 -2.20 10.68 0.45
N SER A 410 -2.94 9.71 -0.08
CA SER A 410 -3.50 9.60 -1.44
C SER A 410 -5.00 9.33 -1.32
N PHE A 411 -5.79 9.61 -2.37
CA PHE A 411 -7.23 9.29 -2.39
C PHE A 411 -7.43 7.80 -2.75
N GLY A 412 -8.54 7.18 -2.31
CA GLY A 412 -8.73 5.74 -2.44
C GLY A 412 -10.04 5.18 -1.87
N HIS A 413 -10.09 3.85 -1.75
CA HIS A 413 -11.20 3.06 -1.17
C HIS A 413 -10.70 1.68 -0.71
N GLY A 414 -11.50 0.98 0.09
CA GLY A 414 -11.17 -0.35 0.61
C GLY A 414 -12.15 -1.45 0.20
N GLU A 415 -11.63 -2.67 0.07
CA GLU A 415 -12.39 -3.91 -0.05
C GLU A 415 -12.17 -4.75 1.22
N LEU A 416 -13.21 -4.95 2.04
CA LEU A 416 -13.23 -5.99 3.08
C LEU A 416 -13.97 -7.21 2.56
N LYS A 417 -13.23 -8.28 2.26
CA LYS A 417 -13.79 -9.56 1.83
C LYS A 417 -13.79 -10.54 2.98
N ILE A 418 -14.93 -10.75 3.61
CA ILE A 418 -15.08 -11.75 4.68
C ILE A 418 -15.32 -13.10 4.02
N VAL A 419 -14.38 -14.04 4.19
CA VAL A 419 -14.33 -15.30 3.42
C VAL A 419 -15.00 -16.46 4.16
N ASN A 420 -14.91 -16.49 5.48
CA ASN A 420 -15.59 -17.44 6.36
C ASN A 420 -15.62 -16.88 7.81
N SER A 421 -16.10 -17.68 8.76
CA SER A 421 -16.19 -17.33 10.19
C SER A 421 -14.86 -17.02 10.90
N SER A 422 -13.72 -17.27 10.26
CA SER A 422 -12.38 -17.11 10.86
C SER A 422 -11.46 -16.16 10.09
N HIS A 423 -11.62 -16.02 8.77
CA HIS A 423 -10.70 -15.25 7.93
C HIS A 423 -11.42 -14.22 7.05
N ALA A 424 -10.92 -13.00 7.07
CA ALA A 424 -11.26 -11.91 6.15
C ALA A 424 -9.99 -11.35 5.50
N PHE A 425 -10.12 -10.85 4.28
CA PHE A 425 -9.07 -10.15 3.57
C PHE A 425 -9.43 -8.69 3.43
N TRP A 426 -8.53 -7.81 3.89
CA TRP A 426 -8.61 -6.37 3.67
C TRP A 426 -7.63 -5.97 2.58
N SER A 427 -8.03 -5.05 1.71
CA SER A 427 -7.10 -4.33 0.86
C SER A 427 -7.59 -2.93 0.55
N TRP A 428 -6.70 -1.94 0.66
CA TRP A 428 -6.95 -0.56 0.30
C TRP A 428 -6.30 -0.21 -1.03
N HIS A 429 -7.04 0.53 -1.84
CA HIS A 429 -6.77 0.86 -3.23
C HIS A 429 -6.68 2.38 -3.40
N ARG A 430 -5.47 2.90 -3.57
CA ARG A 430 -5.26 4.30 -3.96
C ARG A 430 -5.72 4.53 -5.41
N ASN A 431 -6.14 5.76 -5.73
CA ASN A 431 -6.65 6.16 -7.05
C ASN A 431 -5.96 7.38 -7.67
N ASP A 432 -4.89 7.90 -7.06
CA ASP A 432 -4.12 9.07 -7.52
C ASP A 432 -3.65 9.02 -9.01
N ASP A 433 -3.55 7.83 -9.62
CA ASP A 433 -3.19 7.58 -11.02
C ASP A 433 -4.34 7.04 -11.91
N ASP A 434 -5.60 7.30 -11.54
CA ASP A 434 -6.86 6.86 -12.21
C ASP A 434 -7.14 5.35 -12.23
N GLU A 435 -6.22 4.51 -11.74
CA GLU A 435 -6.37 3.05 -11.63
C GLU A 435 -6.49 2.65 -10.14
N PRO A 436 -7.27 1.60 -9.78
CA PRO A 436 -7.47 1.17 -8.39
C PRO A 436 -6.27 0.35 -7.87
N VAL A 437 -5.13 1.00 -7.64
CA VAL A 437 -3.89 0.34 -7.24
C VAL A 437 -3.93 -0.08 -5.78
N LYS A 438 -3.88 -1.39 -5.51
CA LYS A 438 -3.69 -1.91 -4.14
C LYS A 438 -2.34 -1.43 -3.59
N SER A 439 -2.40 -0.54 -2.60
CA SER A 439 -1.22 -0.04 -1.87
C SER A 439 -0.99 -0.82 -0.57
N ASP A 440 -2.08 -1.28 0.06
CA ASP A 440 -2.04 -2.01 1.32
C ASP A 440 -3.01 -3.21 1.28
N GLU A 441 -2.59 -4.34 1.83
CA GLU A 441 -3.43 -5.52 1.99
C GLU A 441 -2.98 -6.40 3.17
N VAL A 442 -3.94 -7.05 3.83
CA VAL A 442 -3.70 -7.89 5.01
C VAL A 442 -4.80 -8.93 5.20
N TRP A 443 -4.44 -10.12 5.66
CA TRP A 443 -5.41 -11.09 6.17
C TRP A 443 -5.63 -10.86 7.66
N ILE A 444 -6.91 -10.74 8.02
CA ILE A 444 -7.34 -10.53 9.40
C ILE A 444 -8.05 -11.81 9.84
N THR A 445 -7.64 -12.32 11.00
CA THR A 445 -8.28 -13.47 11.65
C THR A 445 -9.25 -12.96 12.71
N SER A 446 -10.48 -13.46 12.70
CA SER A 446 -11.50 -13.11 13.71
C SER A 446 -11.06 -13.55 15.11
N LEU A 447 -11.31 -12.70 16.11
CA LEU A 447 -11.00 -12.98 17.51
C LEU A 447 -11.74 -14.21 18.04
N ILE A 448 -12.77 -14.72 17.34
CA ILE A 448 -13.44 -15.99 17.69
C ILE A 448 -12.51 -17.21 17.63
N THR A 449 -11.40 -17.16 16.88
CA THR A 449 -10.39 -18.23 16.88
C THR A 449 -9.25 -18.00 17.89
N SER A 450 -9.47 -17.14 18.88
CA SER A 450 -8.50 -16.79 19.92
C SER A 450 -9.15 -16.80 21.31
N ASP A 451 -8.34 -16.98 22.35
CA ASP A 451 -8.81 -16.97 23.75
C ASP A 451 -9.31 -15.59 24.22
N CYS A 452 -9.27 -14.56 23.36
CA CYS A 452 -9.77 -13.22 23.64
C CYS A 452 -11.31 -13.17 23.78
N VAL A 453 -12.06 -14.02 23.07
CA VAL A 453 -13.52 -14.03 23.11
C VAL A 453 -14.01 -15.02 24.15
N ALA A 454 -14.26 -14.54 25.37
CA ALA A 454 -14.80 -15.35 26.46
C ALA A 454 -16.16 -15.97 26.08
N THR A 455 -16.21 -17.28 25.92
CA THR A 455 -17.45 -18.00 25.59
C THR A 455 -18.50 -17.77 26.69
N LYS A 456 -19.76 -17.51 26.30
CA LYS A 456 -20.85 -17.15 27.24
C LYS A 456 -21.11 -18.22 28.33
N GLU A 457 -20.58 -19.44 28.15
CA GLU A 457 -20.61 -20.56 29.09
C GLU A 457 -19.76 -20.35 30.37
N THR A 458 -18.81 -19.41 30.38
CA THR A 458 -17.97 -19.10 31.58
C THR A 458 -18.60 -18.07 32.55
N LYS A 459 -19.84 -17.60 32.30
CA LYS A 459 -20.51 -16.58 33.12
C LYS A 459 -21.11 -17.12 34.45
N GLN A 460 -20.26 -17.65 35.33
CA GLN A 460 -20.49 -17.61 36.78
C GLN A 460 -19.47 -16.75 37.56
N GLY A 461 -18.29 -16.47 37.00
CA GLY A 461 -17.28 -15.62 37.67
C GLY A 461 -17.48 -14.10 37.49
N LEU A 462 -18.32 -13.67 36.54
CA LEU A 462 -18.30 -12.28 36.04
C LEU A 462 -19.07 -11.24 36.88
N HIS A 463 -19.50 -11.59 38.10
CA HIS A 463 -20.11 -10.65 39.05
C HIS A 463 -19.13 -10.08 40.09
N GLN A 464 -17.89 -10.57 40.16
CA GLN A 464 -16.96 -10.25 41.26
C GLN A 464 -15.69 -9.49 40.83
N ARG A 465 -15.61 -9.04 39.57
CA ARG A 465 -14.38 -8.46 38.99
C ARG A 465 -14.46 -6.99 38.55
N VAL A 466 -15.49 -6.26 38.97
CA VAL A 466 -15.73 -4.84 38.65
C VAL A 466 -15.73 -3.95 39.93
N GLN A 467 -15.03 -4.39 40.99
CA GLN A 467 -15.00 -3.69 42.29
C GLN A 467 -13.61 -3.62 42.96
N LEU A 468 -12.53 -4.02 42.28
CA LEU A 468 -11.17 -4.09 42.85
C LEU A 468 -10.10 -3.50 41.92
N THR A 469 -10.24 -2.21 41.60
CA THR A 469 -9.21 -1.38 40.93
C THR A 469 -9.07 0.03 41.55
N MET A 470 -9.43 0.18 42.84
CA MET A 470 -9.14 1.39 43.64
C MET A 470 -8.57 1.05 45.02
N ALA A 471 -7.61 0.11 45.04
CA ALA A 471 -6.60 -0.15 46.06
C ALA A 471 -5.49 -0.99 45.37
N ASP A 472 -4.22 -0.96 45.75
CA ASP A 472 -3.61 -0.33 46.93
C ASP A 472 -2.22 0.27 46.59
N ASN A 473 -1.65 1.06 47.49
CA ASN A 473 -0.36 1.75 47.29
C ASN A 473 0.59 1.44 48.45
N GLY A 474 1.41 0.38 48.36
CA GLY A 474 2.13 -0.14 49.53
C GLY A 474 3.35 -1.05 49.32
N SER A 475 4.48 -0.58 49.86
CA SER A 475 5.59 -1.32 50.49
C SER A 475 6.31 -2.49 49.80
N VAL A 476 7.62 -2.28 49.64
CA VAL A 476 8.71 -3.26 49.40
C VAL A 476 8.89 -4.24 50.57
N ASN A 477 9.23 -5.52 50.30
CA ASN A 477 10.33 -6.24 50.98
C ASN A 477 10.70 -7.58 50.32
N ASP A 478 11.84 -8.14 50.74
CA ASP A 478 12.63 -9.20 50.11
C ASP A 478 12.47 -10.59 50.79
N ASP A 479 13.07 -11.62 50.18
CA ASP A 479 13.88 -12.72 50.76
C ASP A 479 13.70 -14.16 50.18
N THR A 480 14.76 -14.60 49.48
CA THR A 480 15.37 -15.96 49.51
C THR A 480 14.68 -17.23 48.96
N THR A 481 15.20 -17.66 47.79
CA THR A 481 15.74 -19.00 47.46
C THR A 481 15.01 -20.32 47.83
N ASN A 482 14.86 -21.22 46.83
CA ASN A 482 15.80 -22.35 46.68
C ASN A 482 15.85 -22.92 45.24
N GLN A 483 16.75 -23.89 44.97
CA GLN A 483 17.30 -24.19 43.64
C GLN A 483 16.85 -25.50 42.95
N ASN A 484 17.21 -25.59 41.66
CA ASN A 484 17.55 -26.79 40.86
C ASN A 484 16.43 -27.75 40.37
N SER A 485 16.20 -27.71 39.05
CA SER A 485 16.78 -28.74 38.16
C SER A 485 16.90 -28.24 36.70
N GLU A 486 18.06 -28.42 36.09
CA GLU A 486 18.27 -28.11 34.67
C GLU A 486 17.87 -29.29 33.78
N ILE A 487 17.25 -29.03 32.64
CA ILE A 487 17.37 -29.86 31.44
C ILE A 487 17.64 -28.94 30.25
N VAL A 488 18.88 -28.96 29.76
CA VAL A 488 19.28 -28.21 28.57
C VAL A 488 18.68 -28.85 27.33
N LYS A 489 18.02 -28.05 26.48
CA LYS A 489 17.83 -28.34 25.06
C LYS A 489 18.20 -27.11 24.23
N THR A 490 18.93 -27.36 23.15
CA THR A 490 19.61 -26.37 22.32
C THR A 490 18.73 -25.85 21.19
N GLU A 491 18.75 -24.53 21.01
CA GLU A 491 18.73 -23.80 19.72
C GLU A 491 18.02 -24.47 18.53
N SER A 492 16.72 -24.18 18.35
CA SER A 492 16.02 -24.24 17.05
C SER A 492 15.26 -22.95 16.68
N ALA A 493 15.06 -22.05 17.66
CA ALA A 493 14.13 -20.93 17.58
C ALA A 493 14.23 -19.99 16.35
N PRO A 494 15.43 -19.62 15.83
CA PRO A 494 15.52 -18.64 14.74
C PRO A 494 14.84 -19.10 13.43
N ILE A 495 14.80 -20.41 13.17
CA ILE A 495 14.18 -20.96 11.95
C ILE A 495 12.66 -20.97 12.08
N ASP A 496 12.14 -21.34 13.26
CA ASP A 496 10.70 -21.31 13.54
C ASP A 496 10.15 -19.88 13.55
N GLU A 497 10.92 -18.91 14.09
CA GLU A 497 10.52 -17.50 14.16
C GLU A 497 10.52 -16.82 12.79
N LEU A 498 11.57 -17.00 11.98
CA LEU A 498 11.58 -16.53 10.59
C LEU A 498 10.47 -17.22 9.78
N SER A 499 10.25 -18.53 10.00
CA SER A 499 9.14 -19.26 9.36
C SER A 499 7.76 -18.80 9.82
N ARG A 500 7.63 -18.12 10.96
CA ARG A 500 6.39 -17.54 11.47
C ARG A 500 6.17 -16.13 10.94
N GLU A 501 7.18 -15.27 10.97
CA GLU A 501 7.11 -13.91 10.39
C GLU A 501 6.86 -13.96 8.87
N ILE A 502 7.48 -14.92 8.18
CA ILE A 502 7.17 -15.22 6.77
C ILE A 502 5.78 -15.86 6.63
N GLN A 503 5.30 -16.70 7.54
CA GLN A 503 3.93 -17.26 7.45
C GLN A 503 2.84 -16.20 7.72
N GLU A 504 3.10 -15.24 8.60
CA GLU A 504 2.23 -14.08 8.87
C GLU A 504 2.14 -13.18 7.62
N THR A 505 3.19 -13.11 6.79
CA THR A 505 3.16 -12.45 5.46
C THR A 505 2.74 -13.35 4.28
N LEU A 506 2.80 -14.68 4.39
CA LEU A 506 2.45 -15.64 3.32
C LEU A 506 1.10 -16.36 3.51
N SER A 507 0.28 -15.98 4.50
CA SER A 507 -1.13 -16.40 4.57
C SER A 507 -2.01 -15.77 3.46
N VAL A 508 -1.40 -14.99 2.55
CA VAL A 508 -2.07 -14.20 1.52
C VAL A 508 -2.56 -15.04 0.35
N SER A 509 -3.87 -15.29 0.26
CA SER A 509 -4.47 -16.02 -0.87
C SER A 509 -4.68 -15.14 -2.13
N GLN A 510 -3.63 -14.42 -2.58
CA GLN A 510 -3.62 -13.85 -3.92
C GLN A 510 -3.67 -14.98 -4.97
N ARG A 511 -4.66 -14.96 -5.87
CA ARG A 511 -4.79 -15.96 -6.94
C ARG A 511 -3.96 -15.59 -8.16
N HIS A 512 -2.73 -16.07 -8.22
CA HIS A 512 -1.80 -15.83 -9.32
C HIS A 512 -2.12 -16.73 -10.53
N LYS A 513 -3.23 -16.47 -11.24
CA LYS A 513 -3.80 -17.23 -12.39
C LYS A 513 -2.85 -17.64 -13.55
N PHE A 514 -1.59 -17.20 -13.52
CA PHE A 514 -0.52 -17.63 -14.43
C PHE A 514 0.46 -18.58 -13.73
N TRP A 515 0.98 -18.21 -12.55
CA TRP A 515 1.91 -19.00 -11.74
C TRP A 515 1.26 -20.26 -11.16
N GLU A 516 -0.05 -20.23 -10.90
CA GLU A 516 -0.88 -21.40 -10.59
C GLU A 516 -0.85 -22.49 -11.69
N THR A 517 -0.38 -22.16 -12.90
CA THR A 517 -0.24 -23.10 -14.02
C THR A 517 1.20 -23.23 -14.54
N GLN A 518 2.20 -22.80 -13.76
CA GLN A 518 3.62 -23.02 -14.07
C GLN A 518 4.21 -24.07 -13.10
N PRO A 519 5.26 -24.82 -13.50
CA PRO A 519 6.01 -25.69 -12.61
C PRO A 519 6.86 -24.86 -11.63
N VAL A 520 6.22 -24.27 -10.63
CA VAL A 520 6.84 -23.56 -9.50
C VAL A 520 6.25 -24.10 -8.20
N GLY A 521 6.97 -23.95 -7.09
CA GLY A 521 6.41 -24.25 -5.76
C GLY A 521 5.12 -23.45 -5.54
N GLN A 522 4.02 -24.12 -5.22
CA GLN A 522 2.73 -23.46 -5.02
C GLN A 522 2.51 -23.19 -3.53
N PHE A 523 1.85 -22.10 -3.17
CA PHE A 523 1.58 -21.77 -1.75
C PHE A 523 0.78 -22.87 -1.02
N LYS A 524 -0.06 -23.62 -1.74
CA LYS A 524 -0.79 -24.81 -1.23
C LYS A 524 0.11 -26.02 -0.89
N ASP A 525 1.34 -26.05 -1.39
CA ASP A 525 2.31 -27.14 -1.24
C ASP A 525 3.37 -26.80 -0.17
N LEU A 526 3.29 -25.60 0.44
CA LEU A 526 4.17 -25.21 1.54
C LEU A 526 4.00 -26.15 2.73
N ARG A 527 5.12 -26.63 3.27
CA ARG A 527 5.22 -27.61 4.37
C ARG A 527 4.73 -29.02 4.05
N ASP A 528 4.38 -29.36 2.79
CA ASP A 528 4.23 -30.76 2.40
C ASP A 528 5.60 -31.44 2.21
N THR A 529 6.15 -31.92 3.32
CA THR A 529 7.43 -32.65 3.35
C THR A 529 7.37 -34.04 2.70
N SER A 530 6.21 -34.48 2.17
CA SER A 530 6.12 -35.71 1.39
C SER A 530 6.50 -35.52 -0.08
N LEU A 531 6.48 -34.29 -0.58
CA LEU A 531 6.85 -33.98 -1.96
C LEU A 531 8.36 -34.14 -2.19
N PRO A 532 8.78 -34.74 -3.33
CA PRO A 532 10.18 -34.87 -3.65
C PRO A 532 10.82 -33.51 -3.96
N GLU A 533 12.08 -33.41 -3.58
CA GLU A 533 12.99 -32.34 -4.01
C GLU A 533 13.47 -32.61 -5.44
N GLY A 534 13.90 -31.57 -6.16
CA GLY A 534 14.31 -31.69 -7.55
C GLY A 534 13.28 -31.11 -8.53
N PRO A 535 13.34 -31.52 -9.82
CA PRO A 535 12.41 -31.07 -10.85
C PRO A 535 10.93 -31.29 -10.50
N ILE A 536 10.08 -30.33 -10.86
CA ILE A 536 8.62 -30.38 -10.57
C ILE A 536 7.89 -31.11 -11.71
N GLU A 537 8.28 -30.82 -12.95
CA GLU A 537 7.89 -31.51 -14.18
C GLU A 537 9.14 -32.15 -14.81
N PRO A 538 9.05 -33.41 -15.29
CA PRO A 538 10.17 -34.06 -15.98
C PRO A 538 10.43 -33.41 -17.35
N PRO A 539 11.68 -33.42 -17.85
CA PRO A 539 11.99 -33.01 -19.23
C PRO A 539 11.11 -33.72 -20.26
N THR A 540 10.45 -32.96 -21.14
CA THR A 540 9.70 -33.54 -22.26
C THR A 540 10.62 -33.73 -23.48
N PRO A 541 10.32 -34.68 -24.39
CA PRO A 541 11.11 -34.82 -25.62
C PRO A 541 11.18 -33.51 -26.42
N LEU A 542 12.34 -33.17 -27.00
CA LEU A 542 12.51 -31.94 -27.81
C LEU A 542 11.56 -31.87 -29.01
N SER A 543 11.07 -33.02 -29.50
CA SER A 543 10.05 -33.12 -30.54
C SER A 543 8.65 -32.65 -30.09
N GLU A 544 8.39 -32.60 -28.77
CA GLU A 544 7.13 -32.13 -28.18
C GLU A 544 7.24 -30.66 -27.72
N VAL A 545 8.46 -30.13 -27.55
CA VAL A 545 8.67 -28.70 -27.33
C VAL A 545 8.18 -27.91 -28.54
N LYS A 546 7.38 -26.87 -28.30
CA LYS A 546 6.77 -26.08 -29.37
C LYS A 546 7.84 -25.35 -30.20
N GLN A 547 8.03 -25.81 -31.44
CA GLN A 547 9.01 -25.24 -32.38
C GLN A 547 8.68 -23.80 -32.80
N GLU A 548 7.40 -23.51 -33.02
CA GLU A 548 6.91 -22.17 -33.40
C GLU A 548 6.76 -21.21 -32.20
N PRO A 549 7.09 -19.91 -32.36
CA PRO A 549 6.90 -18.89 -31.31
C PRO A 549 5.48 -18.80 -30.76
N TYR A 550 5.31 -18.29 -29.54
CA TYR A 550 3.97 -17.98 -29.01
C TYR A 550 3.27 -16.86 -29.79
N ASN A 551 1.94 -16.93 -29.88
CA ASN A 551 1.16 -15.99 -30.69
C ASN A 551 1.12 -14.60 -30.02
N LEU A 552 1.54 -13.57 -30.76
CA LEU A 552 1.32 -12.17 -30.41
C LEU A 552 0.09 -11.60 -31.15
N PRO A 553 -0.57 -10.56 -30.64
CA PRO A 553 -1.60 -9.83 -31.41
C PRO A 553 -1.00 -9.25 -32.70
N ASN A 554 -1.79 -9.23 -33.79
CA ASN A 554 -1.30 -8.94 -35.14
C ASN A 554 -0.46 -7.66 -35.32
N LEU A 555 -0.62 -6.66 -34.45
CA LEU A 555 0.14 -5.40 -34.45
C LEU A 555 1.60 -5.54 -33.99
N TYR A 556 1.97 -6.65 -33.34
CA TYR A 556 3.29 -6.89 -32.75
C TYR A 556 4.02 -8.06 -33.43
N GLU A 557 5.34 -8.06 -33.31
CA GLU A 557 6.25 -9.12 -33.75
C GLU A 557 7.32 -9.41 -32.69
N TRP A 558 7.76 -10.66 -32.62
CA TRP A 558 8.95 -11.02 -31.86
C TRP A 558 10.21 -10.53 -32.57
N VAL A 559 11.20 -10.11 -31.80
CA VAL A 559 12.56 -9.87 -32.29
C VAL A 559 13.56 -10.54 -31.34
N THR A 560 14.67 -11.02 -31.87
CA THR A 560 15.81 -11.45 -31.08
C THR A 560 16.79 -10.28 -31.00
N CYS A 561 17.12 -9.83 -29.79
CA CYS A 561 17.91 -8.62 -29.58
C CYS A 561 19.41 -8.95 -29.52
N ASP A 562 20.11 -8.76 -30.65
CA ASP A 562 21.56 -8.87 -30.67
C ASP A 562 22.20 -7.64 -29.99
N MET A 563 22.64 -7.80 -28.74
CA MET A 563 23.23 -6.75 -27.91
C MET A 563 24.65 -6.34 -28.36
N ASN A 564 25.20 -6.99 -29.39
CA ASN A 564 26.40 -6.56 -30.10
C ASN A 564 26.10 -5.48 -31.16
N SER A 565 24.84 -5.32 -31.57
CA SER A 565 24.42 -4.17 -32.40
C SER A 565 24.24 -2.94 -31.51
N GLU A 566 24.92 -1.84 -31.85
CA GLU A 566 24.79 -0.59 -31.10
C GLU A 566 23.35 -0.05 -31.13
N GLU A 567 22.65 -0.17 -32.26
CA GLU A 567 21.25 0.25 -32.41
C GLU A 567 20.34 -0.55 -31.46
N THR A 568 20.46 -1.88 -31.45
CA THR A 568 19.67 -2.75 -30.58
C THR A 568 20.00 -2.53 -29.10
N CYS A 569 21.28 -2.39 -28.76
CA CYS A 569 21.73 -2.11 -27.40
C CYS A 569 21.20 -0.76 -26.91
N LEU A 570 21.20 0.27 -27.79
CA LEU A 570 20.61 1.57 -27.52
C LEU A 570 19.08 1.52 -27.41
N GLU A 571 18.37 0.69 -28.20
CA GLU A 571 16.93 0.47 -28.04
C GLU A 571 16.58 -0.18 -26.69
N VAL A 572 17.31 -1.22 -26.29
CA VAL A 572 17.12 -1.91 -25.00
C VAL A 572 17.45 -0.98 -23.85
N TYR A 573 18.59 -0.27 -23.90
CA TYR A 573 18.95 0.79 -22.95
C TYR A 573 17.83 1.83 -22.79
N ASN A 574 17.30 2.36 -23.90
CA ASN A 574 16.22 3.34 -23.89
C ASN A 574 14.88 2.77 -23.40
N LEU A 575 14.60 1.48 -23.64
CA LEU A 575 13.43 0.83 -23.07
C LEU A 575 13.57 0.75 -21.56
N LEU A 576 14.68 0.22 -21.05
CA LEU A 576 14.91 0.00 -19.62
C LEU A 576 14.92 1.35 -18.85
N SER A 577 15.75 2.30 -19.27
CA SER A 577 15.93 3.62 -18.62
C SER A 577 14.67 4.51 -18.63
N ASN A 578 13.58 4.09 -19.29
CA ASN A 578 12.28 4.77 -19.29
C ASN A 578 11.11 3.92 -18.76
N ASN A 579 11.27 2.60 -18.56
CA ASN A 579 10.16 1.68 -18.30
C ASN A 579 10.47 0.51 -17.35
N TYR A 580 11.70 0.37 -16.87
CA TYR A 580 12.09 -0.69 -15.93
C TYR A 580 11.78 -0.31 -14.47
N VAL A 581 12.45 -0.94 -13.51
CA VAL A 581 12.26 -0.74 -12.07
C VAL A 581 12.56 0.69 -11.66
N GLU A 582 11.67 1.23 -10.83
CA GLU A 582 11.68 2.53 -10.18
C GLU A 582 11.52 2.27 -8.68
N ASP A 583 12.06 3.13 -7.84
CA ASP A 583 11.77 3.17 -6.41
C ASP A 583 10.31 3.58 -6.15
N ASP A 584 9.79 3.24 -4.97
CA ASP A 584 8.39 3.52 -4.63
C ASP A 584 8.09 5.04 -4.58
N GLU A 585 9.06 5.87 -4.16
CA GLU A 585 8.96 7.35 -4.21
C GLU A 585 9.18 7.95 -5.62
N ASN A 586 9.52 7.12 -6.64
CA ASN A 586 9.82 7.51 -8.02
C ASN A 586 10.94 8.57 -8.17
N MET A 587 11.89 8.62 -7.23
CA MET A 587 13.04 9.54 -7.25
C MET A 587 14.25 8.97 -8.01
N PHE A 588 14.39 7.64 -8.07
CA PHE A 588 15.55 6.92 -8.59
C PHE A 588 15.15 5.77 -9.53
N ARG A 589 15.53 5.87 -10.81
CA ARG A 589 15.38 4.77 -11.78
C ARG A 589 16.72 4.16 -12.17
N PHE A 590 16.85 2.83 -12.13
CA PHE A 590 18.07 2.15 -12.56
C PHE A 590 18.47 2.55 -13.99
N ASN A 591 19.76 2.85 -14.14
CA ASN A 591 20.38 3.33 -15.37
C ASN A 591 21.49 2.36 -15.81
N TYR A 592 21.11 1.10 -16.01
CA TYR A 592 21.98 0.05 -16.52
C TYR A 592 22.72 0.52 -17.78
N SER A 593 24.04 0.66 -17.71
CA SER A 593 24.83 1.17 -18.84
C SER A 593 24.86 0.16 -20.00
N LYS A 594 25.21 0.61 -21.22
CA LYS A 594 25.39 -0.30 -22.38
C LYS A 594 26.44 -1.37 -22.07
N GLU A 595 27.50 -0.98 -21.37
CA GLU A 595 28.67 -1.79 -21.02
C GLU A 595 28.33 -2.81 -19.93
N PHE A 596 27.41 -2.48 -19.02
CA PHE A 596 26.82 -3.40 -18.05
C PHE A 596 25.88 -4.38 -18.74
N LEU A 597 24.96 -3.91 -19.59
CA LEU A 597 24.04 -4.78 -20.34
C LEU A 597 24.81 -5.78 -21.23
N GLN A 598 25.90 -5.34 -21.88
CA GLN A 598 26.80 -6.21 -22.65
C GLN A 598 27.68 -7.14 -21.81
N TRP A 599 27.77 -6.94 -20.49
CA TRP A 599 28.46 -7.84 -19.57
C TRP A 599 27.48 -8.88 -19.01
N ALA A 600 26.36 -8.42 -18.46
CA ALA A 600 25.28 -9.26 -17.95
C ALA A 600 24.69 -10.21 -19.01
N LEU A 601 24.60 -9.77 -20.28
CA LEU A 601 23.95 -10.54 -21.35
C LEU A 601 24.91 -11.30 -22.28
N HIS A 602 26.22 -11.30 -22.02
CA HIS A 602 27.19 -12.04 -22.84
C HIS A 602 28.16 -12.94 -22.03
N PRO A 603 27.71 -13.73 -21.03
CA PRO A 603 28.59 -14.71 -20.39
C PRO A 603 29.08 -15.79 -21.37
N PRO A 604 30.13 -16.57 -21.01
CA PRO A 604 30.60 -17.70 -21.79
C PRO A 604 29.44 -18.65 -22.17
N GLY A 605 29.27 -18.90 -23.48
CA GLY A 605 28.23 -19.79 -23.99
C GLY A 605 26.80 -19.22 -24.05
N TYR A 606 26.58 -17.91 -23.88
CA TYR A 606 25.24 -17.31 -23.93
C TYR A 606 24.47 -17.61 -25.24
N PHE A 607 23.15 -17.78 -25.10
CA PHE A 607 22.24 -18.02 -26.22
C PHE A 607 21.65 -16.71 -26.75
N LYS A 608 22.10 -16.23 -27.91
CA LYS A 608 21.51 -15.05 -28.59
C LYS A 608 19.98 -15.13 -28.69
N THR A 609 19.43 -16.33 -28.90
CA THR A 609 17.99 -16.61 -29.00
C THR A 609 17.21 -16.24 -27.74
N TRP A 610 17.84 -16.21 -26.56
CA TRP A 610 17.21 -15.95 -25.26
C TRP A 610 17.07 -14.45 -24.94
N HIS A 611 17.59 -13.54 -25.78
CA HIS A 611 17.35 -12.09 -25.67
C HIS A 611 16.10 -11.69 -26.47
N ILE A 612 14.94 -11.63 -25.81
CA ILE A 612 13.63 -11.64 -26.48
C ILE A 612 12.97 -10.27 -26.37
N GLY A 613 12.82 -9.61 -27.52
CA GLY A 613 12.11 -8.34 -27.63
C GLY A 613 10.74 -8.49 -28.31
N VAL A 614 9.86 -7.52 -28.05
CA VAL A 614 8.60 -7.32 -28.77
C VAL A 614 8.63 -5.96 -29.45
N ARG A 615 8.48 -5.92 -30.78
CA ARG A 615 8.37 -4.68 -31.59
C ARG A 615 6.95 -4.47 -32.09
N VAL A 616 6.57 -3.21 -32.29
CA VAL A 616 5.33 -2.83 -33.01
C VAL A 616 5.60 -2.87 -34.52
N LYS A 617 4.89 -3.69 -35.29
CA LYS A 617 5.19 -3.94 -36.71
C LYS A 617 5.26 -2.67 -37.58
N SER A 618 4.38 -1.70 -37.32
CA SER A 618 4.22 -0.50 -38.14
C SER A 618 5.26 0.59 -37.87
N SER A 619 5.83 0.66 -36.65
CA SER A 619 6.81 1.68 -36.26
C SER A 619 8.18 1.10 -35.90
N LYS A 620 8.30 -0.24 -35.89
CA LYS A 620 9.46 -1.04 -35.44
C LYS A 620 9.96 -0.74 -34.03
N LYS A 621 9.32 0.14 -33.26
CA LYS A 621 9.70 0.46 -31.89
C LYS A 621 9.64 -0.77 -30.98
N LEU A 622 10.71 -1.05 -30.24
CA LEU A 622 10.73 -1.99 -29.13
C LEU A 622 9.83 -1.51 -27.98
N VAL A 623 8.96 -2.39 -27.49
CA VAL A 623 7.95 -2.09 -26.45
C VAL A 623 7.92 -3.10 -25.30
N ALA A 624 8.63 -4.20 -25.40
CA ALA A 624 8.92 -5.07 -24.26
C ALA A 624 10.21 -5.89 -24.49
N PHE A 625 10.81 -6.36 -23.40
CA PHE A 625 12.05 -7.14 -23.37
C PHE A 625 12.03 -8.15 -22.22
N ILE A 626 12.73 -9.29 -22.38
CA ILE A 626 13.06 -10.27 -21.35
C ILE A 626 14.32 -11.01 -21.79
N THR A 627 15.18 -11.43 -20.86
CA THR A 627 16.39 -12.18 -21.16
C THR A 627 16.51 -13.44 -20.33
N GLY A 628 17.09 -14.48 -20.92
CA GLY A 628 17.75 -15.55 -20.18
C GLY A 628 19.25 -15.58 -20.51
N ILE A 629 20.08 -16.00 -19.57
CA ILE A 629 21.48 -16.40 -19.78
C ILE A 629 21.74 -17.79 -19.14
N PRO A 630 22.64 -18.63 -19.66
CA PRO A 630 22.95 -19.91 -19.05
C PRO A 630 23.82 -19.75 -17.80
N ALA A 631 23.49 -20.46 -16.72
CA ALA A 631 24.25 -20.49 -15.48
C ALA A 631 24.35 -21.93 -14.94
N LYS A 632 25.53 -22.33 -14.44
CA LYS A 632 25.68 -23.57 -13.67
C LYS A 632 25.32 -23.27 -12.22
N ILE A 633 24.16 -23.73 -11.75
CA ILE A 633 23.69 -23.50 -10.38
C ILE A 633 23.71 -24.83 -9.63
N ARG A 634 24.47 -24.88 -8.54
CA ARG A 634 24.43 -25.97 -7.57
C ARG A 634 23.23 -25.79 -6.64
N VAL A 635 22.44 -26.83 -6.48
CA VAL A 635 21.38 -26.94 -5.46
C VAL A 635 21.65 -28.18 -4.61
N GLN A 636 21.92 -27.99 -3.32
CA GLN A 636 22.52 -29.00 -2.44
C GLN A 636 23.77 -29.63 -3.08
N ASN A 637 23.67 -30.86 -3.56
CA ASN A 637 24.78 -31.64 -4.11
C ASN A 637 24.72 -31.81 -5.64
N GLU A 638 23.67 -31.32 -6.31
CA GLU A 638 23.52 -31.41 -7.77
C GLU A 638 23.89 -30.09 -8.44
N ILE A 639 24.69 -30.15 -9.50
CA ILE A 639 25.01 -28.99 -10.35
C ILE A 639 24.12 -29.05 -11.59
N ILE A 640 23.33 -28.01 -11.80
CA ILE A 640 22.27 -27.96 -12.80
C ILE A 640 22.50 -26.76 -13.71
N THR A 641 22.53 -26.98 -15.03
CA THR A 641 22.48 -25.88 -15.99
C THR A 641 21.07 -25.30 -15.99
N MET A 642 20.94 -24.06 -15.53
CA MET A 642 19.68 -23.30 -15.49
C MET A 642 19.77 -22.09 -16.42
N ALA A 643 18.62 -21.51 -16.77
CA ALA A 643 18.56 -20.14 -17.27
C ALA A 643 18.44 -19.14 -16.12
N GLU A 644 19.37 -18.21 -15.95
CA GLU A 644 19.12 -17.02 -15.13
C GLU A 644 18.25 -16.06 -15.95
N VAL A 645 17.05 -15.73 -15.44
CA VAL A 645 16.06 -14.91 -16.15
C VAL A 645 15.96 -13.53 -15.51
N ASN A 646 16.16 -12.49 -16.33
CA ASN A 646 16.27 -11.10 -15.89
C ASN A 646 15.70 -10.11 -16.94
N PHE A 647 15.79 -8.80 -16.68
CA PHE A 647 15.42 -7.69 -17.56
C PHE A 647 14.00 -7.73 -18.17
N LEU A 648 13.06 -8.40 -17.49
CA LEU A 648 11.64 -8.42 -17.86
C LEU A 648 11.05 -7.00 -17.77
N CYS A 649 10.91 -6.35 -18.91
CA CYS A 649 10.46 -4.97 -19.03
C CYS A 649 9.30 -4.86 -20.01
N VAL A 650 8.19 -4.23 -19.60
CA VAL A 650 7.08 -3.88 -20.49
C VAL A 650 6.90 -2.36 -20.46
N HIS A 651 6.93 -1.74 -21.64
CA HIS A 651 6.73 -0.29 -21.84
C HIS A 651 5.48 0.19 -21.09
N LYS A 652 5.55 1.29 -20.34
CA LYS A 652 4.52 1.64 -19.34
C LYS A 652 3.09 1.59 -19.91
N LYS A 653 2.89 2.04 -21.16
CA LYS A 653 1.59 2.07 -21.87
C LYS A 653 1.02 0.68 -22.23
N LEU A 654 1.78 -0.40 -22.08
CA LEU A 654 1.38 -1.80 -22.31
C LEU A 654 1.34 -2.66 -21.04
N ARG A 655 1.61 -2.07 -19.87
CA ARG A 655 1.27 -2.67 -18.57
C ARG A 655 -0.26 -2.94 -18.50
N SER A 656 -0.69 -3.82 -17.60
CA SER A 656 -2.04 -4.46 -17.55
C SER A 656 -2.48 -5.34 -18.74
N LYS A 657 -1.91 -5.20 -19.96
CA LYS A 657 -2.34 -5.96 -21.16
C LYS A 657 -1.86 -7.43 -21.26
N ARG A 658 -1.51 -8.04 -20.12
CA ARG A 658 -1.04 -9.45 -19.97
C ARG A 658 0.12 -9.88 -20.90
N LEU A 659 0.95 -8.95 -21.36
CA LEU A 659 2.08 -9.26 -22.24
C LEU A 659 3.17 -10.08 -21.52
N ALA A 660 3.49 -9.77 -20.25
CA ALA A 660 4.53 -10.47 -19.50
C ALA A 660 4.34 -12.01 -19.41
N PRO A 661 3.14 -12.55 -19.06
CA PRO A 661 2.86 -13.99 -19.18
C PRO A 661 3.14 -14.62 -20.55
N VAL A 662 2.98 -13.88 -21.66
CA VAL A 662 3.29 -14.37 -23.02
C VAL A 662 4.80 -14.37 -23.26
N MET A 663 5.51 -13.39 -22.71
CA MET A 663 6.98 -13.30 -22.79
C MET A 663 7.67 -14.35 -21.92
N ILE A 664 7.16 -14.64 -20.73
CA ILE A 664 7.65 -15.75 -19.89
C ILE A 664 7.47 -17.07 -20.66
N LYS A 665 6.29 -17.33 -21.24
CA LYS A 665 6.07 -18.55 -22.05
C LYS A 665 7.00 -18.64 -23.28
N GLU A 666 7.37 -17.53 -23.90
CA GLU A 666 8.32 -17.52 -25.02
C GLU A 666 9.78 -17.71 -24.55
N VAL A 667 10.21 -17.18 -23.40
CA VAL A 667 11.56 -17.49 -22.85
C VAL A 667 11.66 -18.94 -22.42
N THR A 668 10.68 -19.46 -21.67
CA THR A 668 10.60 -20.89 -21.31
C THR A 668 10.68 -21.77 -22.55
N ARG A 669 9.95 -21.46 -23.62
CA ARG A 669 9.99 -22.20 -24.88
C ARG A 669 11.38 -22.21 -25.53
N ARG A 670 12.08 -21.07 -25.55
CA ARG A 670 13.43 -20.97 -26.12
C ARG A 670 14.50 -21.62 -25.25
N VAL A 671 14.33 -21.62 -23.92
CA VAL A 671 15.19 -22.33 -22.97
C VAL A 671 15.03 -23.85 -23.12
N HIS A 672 13.79 -24.33 -23.22
CA HIS A 672 13.48 -25.75 -23.43
C HIS A 672 13.98 -26.28 -24.79
N LEU A 673 14.04 -25.44 -25.84
CA LEU A 673 14.59 -25.84 -27.15
C LEU A 673 16.10 -26.15 -27.09
N GLU A 674 16.85 -25.50 -26.20
CA GLU A 674 18.27 -25.80 -25.93
C GLU A 674 18.44 -26.95 -24.91
N ASN A 675 17.37 -27.70 -24.63
CA ASN A 675 17.30 -28.79 -23.65
C ASN A 675 17.60 -28.39 -22.19
N ILE A 676 17.31 -27.14 -21.82
CA ILE A 676 17.41 -26.65 -20.44
C ILE A 676 16.00 -26.48 -19.87
N TRP A 677 15.78 -26.93 -18.63
CA TRP A 677 14.44 -27.15 -18.07
C TRP A 677 14.16 -26.41 -16.77
N GLN A 678 15.18 -25.76 -16.21
CA GLN A 678 15.14 -25.01 -14.95
C GLN A 678 15.57 -23.55 -15.18
N ALA A 679 15.09 -22.64 -14.34
CA ALA A 679 15.55 -21.26 -14.33
C ALA A 679 15.68 -20.71 -12.90
N ALA A 680 16.57 -19.74 -12.70
CA ALA A 680 16.65 -18.93 -11.49
C ALA A 680 16.25 -17.49 -11.82
N TYR A 681 15.50 -16.83 -10.92
CA TYR A 681 15.08 -15.44 -11.10
C TYR A 681 14.79 -14.77 -9.77
N THR A 682 14.75 -13.44 -9.75
CA THR A 682 14.36 -12.63 -8.59
C THR A 682 13.18 -11.71 -8.91
N ALA A 683 12.50 -11.24 -7.87
CA ALA A 683 11.50 -10.18 -7.97
C ALA A 683 11.45 -9.34 -6.68
N GLY A 684 11.13 -8.05 -6.79
CA GLY A 684 10.78 -7.19 -5.65
C GLY A 684 9.33 -7.35 -5.17
N VAL A 685 8.58 -8.30 -5.76
CA VAL A 685 7.18 -8.62 -5.39
C VAL A 685 7.06 -10.12 -5.13
N VAL A 686 6.18 -10.49 -4.19
CA VAL A 686 5.97 -11.90 -3.82
C VAL A 686 5.15 -12.62 -4.90
N LEU A 687 5.72 -13.68 -5.44
CA LEU A 687 5.11 -14.67 -6.35
C LEU A 687 5.09 -16.07 -5.70
N PRO A 688 4.29 -17.03 -6.19
CA PRO A 688 4.37 -18.42 -5.74
C PRO A 688 5.64 -19.09 -6.30
N THR A 689 6.59 -19.57 -5.49
CA THR A 689 6.79 -19.34 -4.04
C THR A 689 8.30 -19.17 -3.84
N PRO A 690 8.77 -18.17 -3.08
CA PRO A 690 10.20 -17.89 -2.99
C PRO A 690 10.96 -18.99 -2.26
N ILE A 691 12.17 -19.32 -2.74
CA ILE A 691 13.10 -20.20 -2.02
C ILE A 691 13.75 -19.49 -0.84
N THR A 692 13.90 -18.16 -0.90
CA THR A 692 14.30 -17.28 0.20
C THR A 692 13.94 -15.82 -0.13
N SER A 693 14.11 -14.93 0.85
CA SER A 693 13.91 -13.48 0.71
C SER A 693 15.04 -12.74 1.43
N CYS A 694 15.53 -11.67 0.81
CA CYS A 694 16.71 -10.93 1.26
C CYS A 694 16.39 -9.43 1.37
N GLN A 695 16.91 -8.75 2.40
CA GLN A 695 16.75 -7.30 2.59
C GLN A 695 17.87 -6.54 1.87
N TYR A 696 17.56 -5.41 1.22
CA TYR A 696 18.60 -4.46 0.79
C TYR A 696 19.12 -3.64 1.98
N TRP A 697 20.42 -3.35 1.97
CA TRP A 697 21.13 -2.56 2.97
C TRP A 697 22.02 -1.51 2.30
N HIS A 698 22.09 -0.31 2.88
CA HIS A 698 22.73 0.86 2.28
C HIS A 698 23.79 1.49 3.19
N ARG A 699 24.99 1.73 2.64
CA ARG A 699 26.12 2.36 3.34
C ARG A 699 26.55 3.65 2.67
N SER A 700 26.30 4.77 3.32
CA SER A 700 26.51 6.11 2.74
C SER A 700 27.99 6.51 2.59
N LEU A 701 28.50 6.57 1.36
CA LEU A 701 29.87 6.99 1.05
C LEU A 701 29.97 8.52 0.89
N ASN A 702 28.92 9.14 0.33
CA ASN A 702 28.75 10.58 0.14
C ASN A 702 27.49 11.10 0.86
N PRO A 703 27.47 11.18 2.21
CA PRO A 703 26.26 11.55 2.95
C PRO A 703 25.67 12.90 2.56
N LYS A 704 26.52 13.86 2.16
CA LYS A 704 26.03 15.17 1.71
C LYS A 704 25.13 15.02 0.49
N LYS A 705 25.57 14.32 -0.55
CA LYS A 705 24.77 14.13 -1.77
C LYS A 705 23.54 13.26 -1.51
N LEU A 706 23.67 12.15 -0.77
CA LEU A 706 22.52 11.29 -0.46
C LEU A 706 21.39 12.04 0.28
N ILE A 707 21.74 12.98 1.15
CA ILE A 707 20.76 13.84 1.84
C ILE A 707 20.23 14.95 0.94
N ASP A 708 21.06 15.56 0.09
CA ASP A 708 20.65 16.59 -0.89
C ASP A 708 19.63 16.04 -1.90
N VAL A 709 19.84 14.81 -2.39
CA VAL A 709 18.97 14.15 -3.38
C VAL A 709 17.85 13.31 -2.77
N GLY A 710 17.67 13.32 -1.43
CA GLY A 710 16.60 12.61 -0.73
C GLY A 710 16.81 11.12 -0.42
N PHE A 711 17.79 10.45 -1.06
CA PHE A 711 18.14 9.03 -0.85
C PHE A 711 18.41 8.65 0.63
N SER A 712 18.75 9.61 1.49
CA SER A 712 18.89 9.37 2.93
C SER A 712 18.45 10.58 3.74
N ARG A 713 17.73 10.37 4.84
CA ARG A 713 17.19 11.46 5.67
C ARG A 713 18.11 11.75 6.87
N LEU A 714 18.18 13.00 7.31
CA LEU A 714 18.96 13.38 8.51
C LEU A 714 18.27 12.87 9.78
N GLY A 715 18.86 11.85 10.42
CA GLY A 715 18.31 11.26 11.63
C GLY A 715 18.13 12.26 12.79
N PRO A 716 17.19 12.03 13.72
CA PRO A 716 16.91 12.95 14.82
C PRO A 716 18.16 13.34 15.61
N ARG A 717 18.35 14.65 15.86
CA ARG A 717 19.50 15.24 16.58
C ARG A 717 20.87 15.08 15.88
N MET A 718 20.92 14.53 14.66
CA MET A 718 22.11 14.58 13.81
C MET A 718 22.22 15.92 13.08
N THR A 719 23.45 16.28 12.72
CA THR A 719 23.75 17.41 11.84
C THR A 719 24.60 16.89 10.68
N MET A 720 24.60 17.58 9.53
CA MET A 720 25.42 17.17 8.37
C MET A 720 26.87 16.85 8.75
N SER A 721 27.49 17.69 9.60
CA SER A 721 28.85 17.46 10.11
C SER A 721 28.97 16.20 10.98
N ARG A 722 27.98 15.89 11.84
CA ARG A 722 27.94 14.63 12.61
C ARG A 722 27.78 13.42 11.69
N THR A 723 26.91 13.49 10.68
CA THR A 723 26.68 12.40 9.71
C THR A 723 27.92 12.14 8.85
N MET A 724 28.57 13.19 8.34
CA MET A 724 29.86 13.09 7.64
C MET A 724 30.96 12.51 8.53
N LYS A 725 30.97 12.81 9.84
CA LYS A 725 31.93 12.21 10.79
C LYS A 725 31.61 10.73 11.10
N LEU A 726 30.34 10.38 11.28
CA LEU A 726 29.88 9.00 11.54
C LEU A 726 30.31 8.04 10.43
N TYR A 727 30.10 8.46 9.18
CA TYR A 727 30.37 7.67 8.00
C TYR A 727 31.78 7.87 7.41
N LYS A 728 32.66 8.71 8.01
CA LYS A 728 34.03 8.88 7.54
C LYS A 728 34.75 7.52 7.52
N LEU A 729 35.35 7.23 6.37
CA LEU A 729 36.30 6.14 6.14
C LEU A 729 37.74 6.67 6.13
N PRO A 730 38.75 5.80 6.35
CA PRO A 730 40.15 6.09 6.05
C PRO A 730 40.37 6.56 4.61
N ASP A 731 41.54 7.15 4.37
CA ASP A 731 41.89 7.73 3.08
C ASP A 731 42.65 6.71 2.16
N SER A 732 43.05 5.56 2.70
CA SER A 732 43.60 4.38 2.00
C SER A 732 43.17 3.06 2.68
N PRO A 733 43.10 1.92 1.95
CA PRO A 733 42.91 0.60 2.54
C PRO A 733 43.91 0.29 3.66
N LEU A 734 43.52 -0.57 4.61
CA LEU A 734 44.32 -0.91 5.79
C LEU A 734 44.98 -2.29 5.69
N THR A 735 44.39 -3.24 4.95
CA THR A 735 44.92 -4.60 4.80
C THR A 735 46.20 -4.61 3.94
N PRO A 736 47.36 -5.08 4.46
CA PRO A 736 48.57 -5.21 3.67
C PRO A 736 48.38 -6.19 2.50
N GLY A 737 48.82 -5.80 1.29
CA GLY A 737 48.66 -6.64 0.10
C GLY A 737 47.29 -6.55 -0.59
N PHE A 738 46.36 -5.74 -0.07
CA PHE A 738 45.10 -5.42 -0.75
C PHE A 738 45.37 -4.64 -2.05
N ARG A 739 45.08 -5.24 -3.19
CA ARG A 739 45.27 -4.65 -4.53
C ARG A 739 44.12 -5.00 -5.47
N LYS A 740 44.01 -4.28 -6.60
CA LYS A 740 43.06 -4.63 -7.66
C LYS A 740 43.42 -6.01 -8.25
N MET A 741 42.40 -6.79 -8.59
CA MET A 741 42.56 -8.10 -9.21
C MET A 741 43.10 -7.96 -10.64
N GLU A 742 43.99 -8.87 -11.02
CA GLU A 742 44.56 -9.01 -12.35
C GLU A 742 44.21 -10.38 -12.95
N LEU A 743 44.33 -10.52 -14.29
CA LEU A 743 44.02 -11.77 -14.99
C LEU A 743 44.82 -12.98 -14.47
N ARG A 744 46.05 -12.76 -13.96
CA ARG A 744 46.88 -13.81 -13.35
C ARG A 744 46.29 -14.40 -12.06
N ASP A 745 45.36 -13.71 -11.41
CA ASP A 745 44.77 -14.13 -10.15
C ASP A 745 43.59 -15.10 -10.34
N VAL A 746 43.04 -15.20 -11.56
CA VAL A 746 41.82 -15.97 -11.89
C VAL A 746 41.85 -17.40 -11.31
N PRO A 747 42.89 -18.24 -11.51
CA PRO A 747 42.89 -19.61 -10.95
C PRO A 747 42.85 -19.66 -9.41
N SER A 748 43.38 -18.64 -8.73
CA SER A 748 43.33 -18.55 -7.26
C SER A 748 42.01 -18.00 -6.76
N VAL A 749 41.42 -17.01 -7.45
CA VAL A 749 40.08 -16.49 -7.13
C VAL A 749 39.00 -17.54 -7.43
N THR A 750 39.12 -18.32 -8.51
CA THR A 750 38.25 -19.47 -8.80
C THR A 750 38.33 -20.53 -7.70
N ARG A 751 39.53 -20.85 -7.20
CA ARG A 751 39.70 -21.76 -6.08
C ARG A 751 39.03 -21.24 -4.81
N LEU A 752 39.24 -19.96 -4.45
CA LEU A 752 38.61 -19.32 -3.30
C LEU A 752 37.07 -19.31 -3.42
N LEU A 753 36.54 -18.92 -4.58
CA LEU A 753 35.12 -18.95 -4.88
C LEU A 753 34.53 -20.36 -4.77
N LYS A 754 35.12 -21.37 -5.42
CA LYS A 754 34.61 -22.75 -5.33
C LYS A 754 34.64 -23.29 -3.90
N THR A 755 35.69 -23.00 -3.12
CA THR A 755 35.73 -23.43 -1.72
C THR A 755 34.66 -22.74 -0.86
N TYR A 756 34.51 -21.41 -0.96
CA TYR A 756 33.53 -20.65 -0.18
C TYR A 756 32.09 -20.95 -0.59
N LEU A 757 31.81 -20.99 -1.89
CA LEU A 757 30.45 -21.16 -2.39
C LEU A 757 29.88 -22.55 -2.10
N LEU A 758 30.68 -23.55 -1.70
CA LEU A 758 30.22 -24.85 -1.21
C LEU A 758 29.49 -24.77 0.15
N GLU A 759 29.66 -23.70 0.91
CA GLU A 759 29.04 -23.52 2.24
C GLU A 759 27.52 -23.26 2.15
N PHE A 760 27.01 -22.83 0.99
CA PHE A 760 25.61 -22.46 0.76
C PHE A 760 24.77 -23.60 0.16
N VAL A 761 23.44 -23.52 0.28
CA VAL A 761 22.52 -24.53 -0.28
C VAL A 761 22.25 -24.29 -1.76
N VAL A 762 22.18 -23.03 -2.20
CA VAL A 762 22.02 -22.64 -3.62
C VAL A 762 23.10 -21.63 -3.98
N ALA A 763 23.97 -21.95 -4.95
CA ALA A 763 25.11 -21.11 -5.36
C ALA A 763 25.58 -21.46 -6.79
N PRO A 764 26.27 -20.57 -7.53
CA PRO A 764 26.83 -20.90 -8.84
C PRO A 764 28.08 -21.79 -8.74
N ASP A 765 28.31 -22.64 -9.75
CA ASP A 765 29.57 -23.38 -9.96
C ASP A 765 30.44 -22.68 -11.02
N PHE A 766 31.12 -21.61 -10.61
CA PHE A 766 31.99 -20.82 -11.49
C PHE A 766 33.29 -21.55 -11.86
N ASP A 767 33.54 -21.79 -13.15
CA ASP A 767 34.88 -22.16 -13.64
C ASP A 767 35.75 -20.94 -13.95
N GLU A 768 36.98 -21.14 -14.44
CA GLU A 768 37.92 -20.04 -14.70
C GLU A 768 37.44 -19.07 -15.79
N MET A 769 36.62 -19.51 -16.76
CA MET A 769 36.00 -18.61 -17.76
C MET A 769 34.88 -17.78 -17.13
N ASP A 770 34.10 -18.38 -16.23
CA ASP A 770 33.08 -17.66 -15.48
C ASP A 770 33.72 -16.58 -14.60
N VAL A 771 34.85 -16.88 -13.93
CA VAL A 771 35.60 -15.92 -13.11
C VAL A 771 36.30 -14.86 -13.96
N GLU A 772 36.84 -15.22 -15.13
CA GLU A 772 37.38 -14.25 -16.10
C GLU A 772 36.30 -13.24 -16.55
N HIS A 773 35.08 -13.70 -16.84
CA HIS A 773 34.00 -12.82 -17.30
C HIS A 773 33.32 -12.03 -16.16
N TRP A 774 32.97 -12.67 -15.05
CA TRP A 774 32.19 -12.06 -13.98
C TRP A 774 33.01 -11.30 -12.94
N ILE A 775 34.28 -11.66 -12.72
CA ILE A 775 35.06 -11.19 -11.56
C ILE A 775 36.28 -10.35 -11.96
N VAL A 776 36.88 -10.53 -13.14
CA VAL A 776 37.97 -9.65 -13.58
C VAL A 776 37.46 -8.22 -13.78
N PRO A 777 38.12 -7.18 -13.22
CA PRO A 777 37.57 -5.83 -13.21
C PRO A 777 37.35 -5.22 -14.60
N LYS A 778 36.14 -4.70 -14.83
CA LYS A 778 35.73 -4.01 -16.06
C LYS A 778 35.28 -2.58 -15.72
N GLU A 779 35.96 -1.58 -16.27
CA GLU A 779 35.75 -0.17 -15.95
C GLU A 779 34.28 0.25 -16.08
N GLY A 780 33.75 0.86 -15.01
CA GLY A 780 32.37 1.33 -14.94
C GLY A 780 31.30 0.24 -14.75
N VAL A 781 31.70 -1.04 -14.68
CA VAL A 781 30.80 -2.20 -14.61
C VAL A 781 31.04 -3.05 -13.36
N VAL A 782 32.25 -3.58 -13.15
CA VAL A 782 32.59 -4.42 -11.98
C VAL A 782 34.03 -4.18 -11.54
N ASP A 783 34.23 -4.10 -10.22
CA ASP A 783 35.52 -3.87 -9.60
C ASP A 783 35.79 -4.89 -8.50
N SER A 784 36.95 -5.55 -8.60
CA SER A 784 37.35 -6.68 -7.76
C SER A 784 38.78 -6.50 -7.26
N PHE A 785 39.01 -6.91 -6.01
CA PHE A 785 40.25 -6.73 -5.27
C PHE A 785 40.63 -8.03 -4.57
N VAL A 786 41.94 -8.24 -4.43
CA VAL A 786 42.56 -9.42 -3.82
C VAL A 786 43.53 -9.01 -2.71
N VAL A 787 43.68 -9.84 -1.70
CA VAL A 787 44.73 -9.71 -0.68
C VAL A 787 45.85 -10.71 -0.98
N GLU A 788 47.00 -10.18 -1.41
CA GLU A 788 48.19 -10.97 -1.71
C GLU A 788 49.11 -11.04 -0.47
N SER A 789 49.46 -12.27 -0.06
CA SER A 789 50.39 -12.55 1.04
C SER A 789 51.78 -11.98 0.73
N GLN A 790 52.30 -11.09 1.59
CA GLN A 790 53.63 -10.50 1.42
C GLN A 790 54.78 -11.51 1.62
N GLU A 791 54.50 -12.68 2.19
CA GLU A 791 55.51 -13.74 2.43
C GLU A 791 55.48 -14.84 1.34
N THR A 792 54.29 -15.16 0.81
CA THR A 792 54.11 -16.30 -0.13
C THR A 792 53.68 -15.90 -1.54
N HIS A 793 53.31 -14.63 -1.77
CA HIS A 793 52.69 -14.12 -3.01
C HIS A 793 51.38 -14.84 -3.42
N GLU A 794 50.77 -15.59 -2.50
CA GLU A 794 49.47 -16.23 -2.72
C GLU A 794 48.32 -15.25 -2.45
N VAL A 795 47.29 -15.30 -3.29
CA VAL A 795 46.01 -14.63 -3.04
C VAL A 795 45.25 -15.41 -1.95
N THR A 796 44.88 -14.70 -0.89
CA THR A 796 44.31 -15.27 0.35
C THR A 796 42.86 -14.86 0.60
N ASP A 797 42.49 -13.63 0.25
CA ASP A 797 41.15 -13.07 0.36
C ASP A 797 40.79 -12.35 -0.96
N PHE A 798 39.51 -12.19 -1.25
CA PHE A 798 39.05 -11.33 -2.35
C PHE A 798 37.67 -10.71 -2.06
N CYS A 799 37.38 -9.55 -2.65
CA CYS A 799 36.07 -8.90 -2.60
C CYS A 799 35.73 -8.23 -3.93
N SER A 800 34.45 -8.15 -4.28
CA SER A 800 33.99 -7.53 -5.52
C SER A 800 32.67 -6.76 -5.37
N PHE A 801 32.49 -5.74 -6.20
CA PHE A 801 31.24 -4.99 -6.31
C PHE A 801 31.00 -4.53 -7.75
N TYR A 802 29.73 -4.48 -8.16
CA TYR A 802 29.32 -3.95 -9.46
C TYR A 802 28.75 -2.54 -9.36
N SER A 803 28.79 -1.83 -10.49
CA SER A 803 28.39 -0.43 -10.64
C SER A 803 27.03 -0.35 -11.32
N LEU A 804 25.98 -0.07 -10.55
CA LEU A 804 24.63 0.15 -11.06
C LEU A 804 24.15 1.56 -10.68
N PRO A 805 24.36 2.57 -11.54
CA PRO A 805 23.92 3.92 -11.27
C PRO A 805 22.40 4.07 -11.42
N SER A 806 21.83 5.07 -10.74
CA SER A 806 20.41 5.43 -10.85
C SER A 806 20.24 6.87 -11.32
N SER A 807 19.37 7.08 -12.31
CA SER A 807 18.94 8.40 -12.75
C SER A 807 18.15 9.08 -11.64
N ILE A 808 18.57 10.28 -11.25
CA ILE A 808 17.87 11.09 -10.25
C ILE A 808 16.85 11.96 -10.99
N LEU A 809 15.58 11.82 -10.65
CA LEU A 809 14.49 12.49 -11.36
C LEU A 809 14.16 13.85 -10.72
N GLY A 810 14.03 14.88 -11.55
CA GLY A 810 13.59 16.23 -11.14
C GLY A 810 14.60 17.10 -10.37
N HIS A 811 15.70 16.55 -9.85
CA HIS A 811 16.63 17.30 -8.99
C HIS A 811 17.52 18.30 -9.78
N PRO A 812 17.62 19.59 -9.38
CA PRO A 812 18.24 20.64 -10.20
C PRO A 812 19.76 20.56 -10.34
N ASN A 813 20.46 19.97 -9.36
CA ASN A 813 21.93 19.98 -9.29
C ASN A 813 22.59 18.61 -9.59
N HIS A 814 21.81 17.53 -9.59
CA HIS A 814 22.32 16.16 -9.66
C HIS A 814 21.38 15.29 -10.49
N SER A 815 21.89 14.72 -11.58
CA SER A 815 21.14 13.85 -12.50
C SER A 815 21.40 12.35 -12.31
N ASN A 816 22.45 11.98 -11.56
CA ASN A 816 22.91 10.61 -11.42
C ASN A 816 23.41 10.30 -10.00
N LEU A 817 22.95 9.19 -9.44
CA LEU A 817 23.38 8.59 -8.18
C LEU A 817 24.29 7.40 -8.52
N LYS A 818 25.56 7.44 -8.09
CA LYS A 818 26.51 6.36 -8.39
C LYS A 818 26.52 5.35 -7.25
N ALA A 819 25.81 4.23 -7.42
CA ALA A 819 25.74 3.17 -6.42
C ALA A 819 26.65 1.98 -6.80
N ALA A 820 27.43 1.52 -5.82
CA ALA A 820 28.13 0.23 -5.86
C ALA A 820 27.24 -0.83 -5.20
N TYR A 821 27.30 -2.07 -5.66
CA TYR A 821 26.56 -3.21 -5.11
C TYR A 821 27.52 -4.35 -4.80
N SER A 822 27.54 -4.81 -3.54
CA SER A 822 28.33 -5.97 -3.11
C SER A 822 27.99 -7.19 -3.98
N TYR A 823 29.01 -7.83 -4.54
CA TYR A 823 28.86 -9.00 -5.39
C TYR A 823 29.33 -10.25 -4.64
N TYR A 824 30.54 -10.78 -4.92
CA TYR A 824 31.10 -11.93 -4.21
C TYR A 824 32.32 -11.53 -3.38
N ASN A 825 32.39 -12.04 -2.14
CA ASN A 825 33.45 -11.74 -1.17
C ASN A 825 33.87 -13.02 -0.43
N VAL A 826 35.17 -13.30 -0.36
CA VAL A 826 35.75 -14.47 0.32
C VAL A 826 36.86 -14.01 1.26
N ALA A 827 36.73 -14.35 2.53
CA ALA A 827 37.64 -13.98 3.60
C ALA A 827 38.17 -15.26 4.30
N THR A 828 39.49 -15.47 4.28
CA THR A 828 40.17 -16.65 4.86
C THR A 828 41.33 -16.29 5.80
N LYS A 829 41.95 -15.12 5.63
CA LYS A 829 43.03 -14.57 6.46
C LYS A 829 42.68 -13.20 7.02
N THR A 830 42.13 -12.33 6.17
CA THR A 830 41.61 -11.02 6.58
C THR A 830 40.20 -11.19 7.18
N PRO A 831 39.89 -10.63 8.37
CA PRO A 831 38.53 -10.65 8.89
C PRO A 831 37.54 -9.99 7.91
N LEU A 832 36.38 -10.59 7.66
CA LEU A 832 35.42 -10.12 6.65
C LEU A 832 35.02 -8.65 6.83
N ILE A 833 34.86 -8.19 8.08
CA ILE A 833 34.58 -6.79 8.43
C ILE A 833 35.71 -5.85 7.94
N GLN A 834 36.97 -6.27 8.06
CA GLN A 834 38.13 -5.49 7.60
C GLN A 834 38.23 -5.50 6.06
N LEU A 835 38.04 -6.66 5.43
CA LEU A 835 38.03 -6.79 3.97
C LEU A 835 36.96 -5.89 3.33
N MET A 836 35.74 -5.90 3.89
CA MET A 836 34.64 -5.06 3.41
C MET A 836 34.78 -3.58 3.80
N ASN A 837 35.47 -3.25 4.89
CA ASN A 837 35.88 -1.86 5.16
C ASN A 837 36.83 -1.34 4.06
N ASP A 838 37.77 -2.17 3.60
CA ASP A 838 38.70 -1.78 2.53
C ASP A 838 37.99 -1.68 1.17
N ALA A 839 37.02 -2.55 0.88
CA ALA A 839 36.10 -2.40 -0.26
C ALA A 839 35.32 -1.07 -0.22
N LEU A 840 34.81 -0.65 0.95
CA LEU A 840 34.16 0.65 1.13
C LEU A 840 35.12 1.83 0.91
N ILE A 841 36.40 1.71 1.30
CA ILE A 841 37.40 2.74 1.06
C ILE A 841 37.66 2.92 -0.43
N VAL A 842 37.92 1.83 -1.19
CA VAL A 842 38.18 1.95 -2.63
C VAL A 842 36.94 2.40 -3.40
N ALA A 843 35.74 1.95 -3.05
CA ALA A 843 34.50 2.47 -3.64
C ALA A 843 34.35 3.99 -3.41
N LYS A 844 34.70 4.50 -2.22
CA LYS A 844 34.71 5.94 -1.96
C LYS A 844 35.81 6.69 -2.74
N GLN A 845 36.99 6.10 -2.89
CA GLN A 845 38.06 6.66 -3.76
C GLN A 845 37.62 6.71 -5.24
N MET A 846 36.74 5.80 -5.65
CA MET A 846 36.14 5.71 -6.98
C MET A 846 34.86 6.55 -7.14
N ASP A 847 34.61 7.52 -6.25
CA ASP A 847 33.49 8.47 -6.30
C ASP A 847 32.09 7.83 -6.33
N PHE A 848 31.92 6.67 -5.69
CA PHE A 848 30.58 6.12 -5.41
C PHE A 848 29.92 6.89 -4.26
N ASP A 849 28.61 7.13 -4.39
CA ASP A 849 27.82 7.87 -3.40
C ASP A 849 27.29 6.96 -2.28
N VAL A 850 27.00 5.72 -2.62
CA VAL A 850 26.47 4.69 -1.72
C VAL A 850 26.98 3.31 -2.10
N PHE A 851 27.16 2.45 -1.11
CA PHE A 851 27.48 1.04 -1.29
C PHE A 851 26.30 0.22 -0.76
N ASN A 852 25.74 -0.61 -1.63
CA ASN A 852 24.56 -1.44 -1.37
C ASN A 852 24.99 -2.88 -1.14
N ALA A 853 24.23 -3.62 -0.34
CA ALA A 853 24.41 -5.06 -0.15
C ALA A 853 23.04 -5.73 0.07
N LEU A 854 22.96 -7.03 -0.22
CA LEU A 854 21.91 -7.91 0.28
C LEU A 854 22.45 -8.69 1.49
N ASP A 855 21.57 -9.12 2.39
CA ASP A 855 21.87 -9.99 3.53
C ASP A 855 22.04 -11.49 3.16
N VAL A 856 22.46 -11.75 1.92
CA VAL A 856 22.88 -13.08 1.42
C VAL A 856 24.23 -13.50 1.98
N MET A 857 24.56 -14.80 1.87
CA MET A 857 25.85 -15.37 2.29
C MET A 857 26.20 -14.97 3.74
N HIS A 858 27.45 -14.60 4.02
CA HIS A 858 27.89 -14.13 5.34
C HIS A 858 27.84 -12.61 5.48
N ASN A 859 27.07 -11.90 4.63
CA ASN A 859 27.09 -10.43 4.61
C ASN A 859 26.58 -9.82 5.93
N GLU A 860 25.60 -10.42 6.61
CA GLU A 860 25.05 -9.88 7.86
C GLU A 860 26.14 -9.61 8.92
N GLY A 861 27.19 -10.45 8.95
CA GLY A 861 28.32 -10.32 9.86
C GLY A 861 29.15 -9.03 9.72
N PHE A 862 28.96 -8.24 8.66
CA PHE A 862 29.58 -6.91 8.53
C PHE A 862 28.61 -5.73 8.46
N LEU A 863 27.32 -5.94 8.16
CA LEU A 863 26.39 -4.84 7.84
C LEU A 863 26.26 -3.83 8.99
N LYS A 864 25.96 -4.30 10.20
CA LYS A 864 25.76 -3.45 11.39
C LYS A 864 27.06 -2.76 11.82
N GLU A 865 28.17 -3.51 11.91
CA GLU A 865 29.50 -3.00 12.30
C GLU A 865 30.05 -1.94 11.33
N LEU A 866 29.89 -2.17 10.03
CA LEU A 866 30.31 -1.21 9.01
C LEU A 866 29.33 -0.05 8.81
N LYS A 867 28.21 -0.01 9.55
CA LYS A 867 27.18 1.05 9.55
C LYS A 867 26.35 1.11 8.27
N TYR A 868 26.01 -0.04 7.70
CA TYR A 868 24.90 -0.14 6.76
C TYR A 868 23.59 0.09 7.52
N GLY A 869 22.66 0.85 6.95
CA GLY A 869 21.26 0.87 7.39
C GLY A 869 20.44 -0.10 6.54
N PRO A 870 19.37 -0.72 7.07
CA PRO A 870 18.42 -1.44 6.23
C PRO A 870 17.72 -0.44 5.30
N GLY A 871 17.48 -0.87 4.05
CA GLY A 871 16.55 -0.21 3.14
C GLY A 871 15.11 -0.64 3.38
N ASP A 872 14.24 -0.15 2.53
CA ASP A 872 12.84 -0.55 2.38
C ASP A 872 12.73 -1.84 1.55
N GLY A 873 13.32 -1.85 0.36
CA GLY A 873 13.19 -2.92 -0.62
C GLY A 873 13.71 -4.29 -0.16
N LYS A 874 12.91 -5.32 -0.46
CA LYS A 874 13.29 -6.75 -0.36
C LYS A 874 13.45 -7.35 -1.76
N LEU A 875 14.30 -8.37 -1.87
CA LEU A 875 14.48 -9.17 -3.07
C LEU A 875 14.13 -10.62 -2.79
N HIS A 876 13.14 -11.15 -3.49
CA HIS A 876 12.65 -12.53 -3.35
C HIS A 876 13.29 -13.39 -4.44
N TYR A 877 13.83 -14.55 -4.07
CA TYR A 877 14.53 -15.47 -4.98
C TYR A 877 13.66 -16.68 -5.33
N TYR A 878 13.73 -17.11 -6.59
CA TYR A 878 12.87 -18.15 -7.15
C TYR A 878 13.65 -19.15 -8.01
N LEU A 879 13.19 -20.40 -8.00
CA LEU A 879 13.53 -21.41 -8.99
C LEU A 879 12.28 -21.80 -9.79
N TYR A 880 12.43 -21.84 -11.12
CA TYR A 880 11.45 -22.40 -12.04
C TYR A 880 11.79 -23.88 -12.29
N ASN A 881 10.75 -24.71 -12.26
CA ASN A 881 10.81 -26.16 -12.40
C ASN A 881 11.82 -26.86 -11.46
N TYR A 882 11.95 -26.36 -10.23
CA TYR A 882 12.72 -27.01 -9.18
C TYR A 882 12.08 -26.74 -7.81
N ARG A 883 11.93 -27.77 -6.98
CA ARG A 883 11.45 -27.67 -5.59
C ARG A 883 12.62 -27.89 -4.64
N ILE A 884 12.71 -27.04 -3.61
CA ILE A 884 13.55 -27.24 -2.41
C ILE A 884 12.61 -27.66 -1.26
N LYS A 885 13.03 -28.57 -0.36
CA LYS A 885 12.15 -29.12 0.71
C LYS A 885 11.74 -28.09 1.76
N SER A 886 12.62 -27.16 2.08
CA SER A 886 12.43 -26.11 3.08
C SER A 886 12.82 -24.76 2.49
N MET A 887 12.16 -23.70 2.96
CA MET A 887 12.62 -22.34 2.66
C MET A 887 14.00 -22.12 3.28
N LEU A 888 14.89 -21.46 2.55
CA LEU A 888 16.25 -21.18 2.97
C LEU A 888 16.29 -19.85 3.72
N ARG A 889 17.21 -19.71 4.68
CA ARG A 889 17.64 -18.40 5.21
C ARG A 889 18.43 -17.67 4.13
N SER A 890 18.47 -16.33 4.19
CA SER A 890 19.30 -15.53 3.27
C SER A 890 20.79 -15.95 3.35
N SER A 891 21.25 -16.30 4.54
CA SER A 891 22.61 -16.82 4.79
C SER A 891 22.90 -18.20 4.20
N GLU A 892 21.88 -18.93 3.72
CA GLU A 892 22.02 -20.23 3.05
C GLU A 892 21.98 -20.09 1.51
N LEU A 893 21.86 -18.86 1.00
CA LEU A 893 21.92 -18.51 -0.41
C LEU A 893 23.28 -17.87 -0.76
N GLY A 894 23.96 -18.48 -1.73
CA GLY A 894 25.23 -18.05 -2.31
C GLY A 894 25.10 -17.53 -3.75
N LEU A 895 23.95 -16.96 -4.11
CA LEU A 895 23.63 -16.54 -5.48
C LEU A 895 23.23 -15.05 -5.51
N VAL A 896 23.96 -14.24 -6.27
CA VAL A 896 23.66 -12.82 -6.53
C VAL A 896 23.27 -12.65 -7.99
N LEU A 897 22.06 -12.14 -8.25
CA LEU A 897 21.61 -11.74 -9.60
C LEU A 897 21.83 -10.23 -9.80
N LEU A 898 21.87 -9.79 -11.07
CA LEU A 898 22.27 -8.43 -11.51
C LEU A 898 21.10 -7.46 -11.80
#